data_AF-A0A8H6SRN6-F1
#
_entry.id   AF-A0A8H6SRN6-F1
#
_cell.length_a   1.000
_cell.length_b   1.000
_cell.length_c   1.000
_cell.angle_alpha   90.00
_cell.angle_beta   90.00
_cell.angle_gamma   90.00
#
_symmetry.space_group_name_H-M   'P 1'
#
loop_
_entity.id
_entity.type
_entity.pdbx_description
1 polymer ?
#
loop_
_entity_poly.entity_id
_entity_poly.type
_entity_poly.pdbx_seq_one_letter_code
_entity_poly.pdbx_strand_id
1 'polypeptide(L)'
;MERQLRAVYDALETGSNKSAIAACQKILKKQPKHQLTKALLSLALIRSQKVEEALVHCDEVLASKPTNDAVLTAMMHVLRGLGRQRDIVTMFEEAYKQMPGSEDLAAQTFLANIRVQNFKAAQQIAGRMHKQFQDDKYIYWHVLSAILQANEPSTSPEMRTLLFKLAHRLVTSSPTPAYFSADRFHLHLLILRELGLFDEARKLLESDVGRSLCNASLACNEVRRDLWRQNGLYEEEGAKAEVRIMEQNDRNWLEFLSVLDAALLPVISRAAALDDTEKTEYSARVAKAQEFFTKIAEKDGRKDRSAVLALIELEQRARMHGVSTNPQRISDVLKRYVNSFGDKACCFEDLKPYVLLEGADLVQWTAFLQSLIELPVDEPSGLRKLINAHKLLRYVLTSDELSVPAETARAALYTQQYLKALKFGADLPSTELQPADDLALLAASANVNLWQTTSDEKYLCTAAALLEFGLVKSKQAYQMRLLLVRIYRLLGAPGAALEQYRAVQIKQIQHDTLSHFLLSRCSTFSLAAAGDITYHTEGLEASQIYLTNFSDTGEYVSRAFASEKYSQIPEFIIFEDRLENSLQRDLLKVEDLRVRLGHEAVSSELVDMELVELKFSLDRQYFDNRDFDILVNYQPKISKSINDQTLIFGKPEGQGWVTSFLKVYTRAFQHASDLDETVEEKLLIGDRPKQTSPKAKIPLNERLRVHEEEDIVELSPDEDSFTKFCSAVADWLEVYHDYARPPASVVLAEAAKVAQAKTGVPLKGLEQFAKNGASRANSVVKKDEEPPAIVAPPPSLLQFFKDMKARFEAVKDAPSPTLALHIASLTQEAYLLFLVETMRFKNTSATKSHKMGSLTQHLKPVRNGAMAVLRDISAGLAKVAEVEGTPERRRAFVDACSPVIELGIDHDFVLNVAKKVTDARKKVADGFGKGISRVVASNKW
;
A
#
# COMPACT_ATOMS: atom_id res chain seq x y z
N MET A 1 19.29 19.21 39.79
CA MET A 1 19.30 18.30 38.64
C MET A 1 17.98 18.35 37.87
N GLU A 2 16.86 18.17 38.55
CA GLU A 2 15.49 18.19 37.99
C GLU A 2 15.17 19.42 37.12
N ARG A 3 15.47 20.65 37.60
CA ARG A 3 15.30 21.88 36.80
C ARG A 3 16.15 21.94 35.52
N GLN A 4 17.31 21.27 35.50
CA GLN A 4 18.17 21.21 34.32
C GLN A 4 17.68 20.16 33.30
N LEU A 5 17.15 19.03 33.79
CA LEU A 5 16.52 18.02 32.94
C LEU A 5 15.21 18.53 32.33
N ARG A 6 14.43 19.33 33.07
CA ARG A 6 13.22 19.96 32.52
C ARG A 6 13.49 20.78 31.26
N ALA A 7 14.56 21.59 31.27
CA ALA A 7 14.96 22.34 30.08
C ALA A 7 15.35 21.45 28.88
N VAL A 8 15.84 20.23 29.13
CA VAL A 8 16.11 19.23 28.08
C VAL A 8 14.80 18.66 27.55
N TYR A 9 13.88 18.27 28.44
CA TYR A 9 12.57 17.75 28.05
C TYR A 9 11.75 18.78 27.25
N ASP A 10 11.65 20.02 27.73
CA ASP A 10 10.95 21.11 27.03
C ASP A 10 11.54 21.32 25.61
N ALA A 11 12.87 21.24 25.46
CA ALA A 11 13.53 21.38 24.17
C ALA A 11 13.30 20.17 23.23
N LEU A 12 13.16 18.96 23.77
CA LEU A 12 12.84 17.75 23.02
C LEU A 12 11.35 17.70 22.61
N GLU A 13 10.45 18.17 23.46
CA GLU A 13 9.01 18.25 23.20
C GLU A 13 8.69 19.29 22.13
N THR A 14 9.38 20.43 22.15
CA THR A 14 9.24 21.49 21.12
C THR A 14 10.00 21.19 19.82
N GLY A 15 10.65 20.03 19.69
CA GLY A 15 11.43 19.65 18.50
C GLY A 15 12.74 20.43 18.31
N SER A 16 13.13 21.27 19.28
CA SER A 16 14.33 22.09 19.24
C SER A 16 15.59 21.29 19.58
N ASN A 17 15.95 20.32 18.72
CA ASN A 17 17.04 19.37 18.95
C ASN A 17 18.41 20.03 19.22
N LYS A 18 18.73 21.15 18.56
CA LYS A 18 19.98 21.89 18.81
C LYS A 18 20.09 22.41 20.25
N SER A 19 18.99 22.94 20.78
CA SER A 19 18.91 23.42 22.17
C SER A 19 19.00 22.26 23.16
N ALA A 20 18.34 21.13 22.85
CA ALA A 20 18.43 19.92 23.65
C ALA A 20 19.87 19.40 23.73
N ILE A 21 20.58 19.33 22.59
CA ILE A 21 22.00 18.94 22.52
C ILE A 21 22.86 19.85 23.40
N ALA A 22 22.72 21.18 23.27
CA ALA A 22 23.50 22.14 24.05
C ALA A 22 23.24 22.03 25.56
N ALA A 23 21.98 21.85 25.95
CA ALA A 23 21.58 21.66 27.35
C ALA A 23 22.17 20.36 27.93
N CYS A 24 22.08 19.24 27.21
CA CYS A 24 22.68 17.98 27.60
C CYS A 24 24.21 18.08 27.74
N GLN A 25 24.90 18.69 26.77
CA GLN A 25 26.35 18.89 26.83
C GLN A 25 26.77 19.74 28.04
N LYS A 26 26.00 20.77 28.40
CA LYS A 26 26.26 21.60 29.60
C LYS A 26 26.15 20.79 30.90
N ILE A 27 25.20 19.86 30.97
CA ILE A 27 25.05 18.95 32.12
C ILE A 27 26.22 17.96 32.16
N LEU A 28 26.57 17.35 31.03
CA LEU A 28 27.65 16.35 30.93
C LEU A 28 29.03 16.95 31.21
N LYS A 29 29.26 18.24 30.96
CA LYS A 29 30.48 18.94 31.41
C LYS A 29 30.68 18.88 32.93
N LYS A 30 29.59 18.91 33.70
CA LYS A 30 29.62 18.84 35.17
C LYS A 30 29.50 17.41 35.69
N GLN A 31 28.77 16.56 34.98
CA GLN A 31 28.53 15.16 35.36
C GLN A 31 28.75 14.23 34.16
N PRO A 32 30.01 13.90 33.82
CA PRO A 32 30.33 13.14 32.61
C PRO A 32 29.79 11.71 32.59
N LYS A 33 29.40 11.15 33.74
CA LYS A 33 28.89 9.76 33.88
C LYS A 33 27.36 9.67 34.02
N HIS A 34 26.63 10.78 33.90
CA HIS A 34 25.18 10.79 34.09
C HIS A 34 24.44 10.12 32.92
N GLN A 35 24.04 8.85 33.11
CA GLN A 35 23.47 7.98 32.07
C GLN A 35 22.23 8.58 31.38
N LEU A 36 21.26 9.09 32.15
CA LEU A 36 20.02 9.63 31.59
C LEU A 36 20.29 10.80 30.63
N THR A 37 21.24 11.68 30.97
CA THR A 37 21.58 12.81 30.09
C THR A 37 22.29 12.34 28.83
N LYS A 38 23.09 11.27 28.88
CA LYS A 38 23.67 10.65 27.68
C LYS A 38 22.59 10.06 26.78
N ALA A 39 21.62 9.34 27.34
CA ALA A 39 20.49 8.82 26.58
C ALA A 39 19.68 9.94 25.90
N LEU A 40 19.35 11.01 26.62
CA LEU A 40 18.65 12.18 26.06
C LEU A 40 19.48 12.92 25.00
N LEU A 41 20.81 12.98 25.17
CA LEU A 41 21.72 13.51 24.16
C LEU A 41 21.71 12.66 22.89
N SER A 42 21.83 11.33 23.01
CA SER A 42 21.73 10.40 21.88
C SER A 42 20.42 10.60 21.12
N LEU A 43 19.30 10.72 21.83
CA LEU A 43 17.98 10.95 21.21
C LEU A 43 17.95 12.26 20.40
N ALA A 44 18.47 13.35 20.97
CA ALA A 44 18.53 14.64 20.28
C ALA A 44 19.46 14.61 19.05
N LEU A 45 20.56 13.85 19.12
CA LEU A 45 21.51 13.66 18.02
C LEU A 45 20.88 12.86 16.88
N ILE A 46 20.16 11.77 17.17
CA ILE A 46 19.40 10.98 16.17
C ILE A 46 18.40 11.87 15.44
N ARG A 47 17.59 12.63 16.18
CA ARG A 47 16.62 13.59 15.59
C ARG A 47 17.28 14.73 14.80
N SER A 48 18.59 14.92 14.95
CA SER A 48 19.40 15.88 14.18
C SER A 48 20.21 15.22 13.06
N GLN A 49 19.93 13.95 12.72
CA GLN A 49 20.66 13.14 11.72
C GLN A 49 22.17 12.97 12.03
N LYS A 50 22.57 13.08 13.30
CA LYS A 50 23.95 12.87 13.77
C LYS A 50 24.12 11.49 14.38
N VAL A 51 23.88 10.45 13.57
CA VAL A 51 23.78 9.06 14.02
C VAL A 51 25.10 8.55 14.62
N GLU A 52 26.24 8.82 13.98
CA GLU A 52 27.56 8.38 14.47
C GLU A 52 27.88 8.93 15.88
N GLU A 53 27.62 10.21 16.13
CA GLU A 53 27.80 10.83 17.46
C GLU A 53 26.85 10.20 18.50
N ALA A 54 25.61 9.89 18.10
CA ALA A 54 24.63 9.29 18.98
C ALA A 54 25.01 7.86 19.42
N LEU A 55 25.61 7.07 18.52
CA LEU A 55 26.04 5.69 18.77
C LEU A 55 27.06 5.60 19.90
N VAL A 56 28.04 6.51 19.94
CA VAL A 56 29.08 6.54 20.99
C VAL A 56 28.44 6.63 22.39
N HIS A 57 27.52 7.57 22.57
CA HIS A 57 26.82 7.76 23.83
C HIS A 57 25.82 6.64 24.13
N CYS A 58 25.15 6.11 23.11
CA CYS A 58 24.21 5.00 23.23
C CYS A 58 24.92 3.73 23.74
N ASP A 59 26.03 3.34 23.09
CA ASP A 59 26.78 2.13 23.44
C ASP A 59 27.45 2.25 24.82
N GLU A 60 27.88 3.44 25.22
CA GLU A 60 28.42 3.67 26.57
C GLU A 60 27.35 3.45 27.65
N VAL A 61 26.11 3.91 27.42
CA VAL A 61 25.00 3.67 28.35
C VAL A 61 24.65 2.18 28.38
N LEU A 62 24.55 1.50 27.24
CA LEU A 62 24.30 0.05 27.18
C LEU A 62 25.36 -0.76 27.94
N ALA A 63 26.64 -0.42 27.78
CA ALA A 63 27.74 -1.10 28.46
C ALA A 63 27.66 -1.01 29.99
N SER A 64 27.02 0.02 30.51
CA SER A 64 26.80 0.20 31.96
C SER A 64 25.64 -0.61 32.53
N LYS A 65 24.89 -1.35 31.67
CA LYS A 65 23.78 -2.25 32.05
C LYS A 65 22.78 -1.57 33.00
N PRO A 66 22.11 -0.49 32.54
CA PRO A 66 21.27 0.34 33.40
C PRO A 66 20.07 -0.43 33.94
N THR A 67 19.68 -0.12 35.17
CA THR A 67 18.49 -0.68 35.85
C THR A 67 17.46 0.40 36.19
N ASN A 68 17.80 1.68 36.02
CA ASN A 68 16.92 2.80 36.31
C ASN A 68 15.88 2.99 35.19
N ASP A 69 14.61 3.07 35.55
CA ASP A 69 13.48 3.17 34.63
C ASP A 69 13.56 4.37 33.66
N ALA A 70 13.92 5.56 34.15
CA ALA A 70 14.03 6.75 33.31
C ALA A 70 15.14 6.59 32.24
N VAL A 71 16.25 5.92 32.59
CA VAL A 71 17.33 5.61 31.65
C VAL A 71 16.88 4.56 30.63
N LEU A 72 16.23 3.48 31.09
CA LEU A 72 15.72 2.42 30.23
C LEU A 72 14.69 2.96 29.21
N THR A 73 13.76 3.78 29.66
CA THR A 73 12.75 4.42 28.80
C THR A 73 13.40 5.37 27.77
N ALA A 74 14.33 6.22 28.20
CA ALA A 74 15.06 7.09 27.27
C ALA A 74 15.85 6.29 26.24
N MET A 75 16.55 5.23 26.67
CA MET A 75 17.31 4.34 25.79
C MET A 75 16.41 3.54 24.84
N MET A 76 15.22 3.15 25.26
CA MET A 76 14.24 2.50 24.39
C MET A 76 13.88 3.40 23.20
N HIS A 77 13.67 4.70 23.40
CA HIS A 77 13.44 5.65 22.30
C HIS A 77 14.68 5.83 21.41
N VAL A 78 15.87 5.87 22.00
CA VAL A 78 17.16 5.93 21.25
C VAL A 78 17.32 4.71 20.35
N LEU A 79 17.15 3.51 20.90
CA LEU A 79 17.35 2.26 20.18
C LEU A 79 16.30 2.05 19.09
N ARG A 80 15.04 2.43 19.33
CA ARG A 80 14.01 2.44 18.27
C ARG A 80 14.38 3.37 17.12
N GLY A 81 14.86 4.58 17.43
CA GLY A 81 15.32 5.54 16.41
C GLY A 81 16.56 5.09 15.62
N LEU A 82 17.33 4.14 16.17
CA LEU A 82 18.47 3.50 15.51
C LEU A 82 18.11 2.15 14.84
N GLY A 83 16.85 1.69 14.96
CA GLY A 83 16.44 0.36 14.52
C GLY A 83 17.08 -0.81 15.29
N ARG A 84 17.69 -0.57 16.45
CA ARG A 84 18.41 -1.58 17.27
C ARG A 84 17.46 -2.28 18.25
N GLN A 85 16.43 -2.94 17.74
CA GLN A 85 15.36 -3.56 18.52
C GLN A 85 15.85 -4.73 19.39
N ARG A 86 16.81 -5.53 18.91
CA ARG A 86 17.44 -6.62 19.67
C ARG A 86 18.20 -6.14 20.90
N ASP A 87 18.77 -4.94 20.83
CA ASP A 87 19.43 -4.33 21.98
C ASP A 87 18.42 -3.86 23.04
N ILE A 88 17.19 -3.49 22.65
CA ILE A 88 16.10 -3.21 23.60
C ILE A 88 15.80 -4.46 24.42
N VAL A 89 15.66 -5.61 23.75
CA VAL A 89 15.43 -6.91 24.40
C VAL A 89 16.58 -7.22 25.36
N THR A 90 17.81 -7.15 24.87
CA THR A 90 19.02 -7.45 25.68
C THR A 90 19.13 -6.53 26.90
N MET A 91 18.84 -5.24 26.73
CA MET A 91 18.87 -4.24 27.79
C MET A 91 17.87 -4.57 28.91
N PHE A 92 16.61 -4.87 28.56
CA PHE A 92 15.59 -5.23 29.55
C PHE A 92 15.86 -6.59 30.19
N GLU A 93 16.33 -7.58 29.44
CA GLU A 93 16.72 -8.88 29.99
C GLU A 93 17.82 -8.75 31.04
N GLU A 94 18.85 -7.93 30.79
CA GLU A 94 19.94 -7.72 31.73
C GLU A 94 19.47 -6.95 32.97
N ALA A 95 18.61 -5.95 32.81
CA ALA A 95 18.01 -5.23 33.92
C ALA A 95 17.16 -6.17 34.80
N TYR A 96 16.35 -7.04 34.16
CA TYR A 96 15.52 -8.01 34.87
C TYR A 96 16.34 -9.09 35.56
N LYS A 97 17.45 -9.56 34.96
CA LYS A 97 18.38 -10.49 35.61
C LYS A 97 18.99 -9.90 36.89
N GLN A 98 19.29 -8.61 36.91
CA GLN A 98 19.82 -7.93 38.09
C GLN A 98 18.75 -7.70 39.17
N MET A 99 17.50 -7.49 38.78
CA MET A 99 16.37 -7.25 39.69
C MET A 99 15.21 -8.20 39.38
N PRO A 100 15.35 -9.52 39.65
CA PRO A 100 14.35 -10.53 39.27
C PRO A 100 13.03 -10.36 40.02
N GLY A 101 13.00 -9.63 41.14
CA GLY A 101 11.78 -9.32 41.90
C GLY A 101 10.88 -8.25 41.28
N SER A 102 11.32 -7.54 40.24
CA SER A 102 10.56 -6.43 39.65
C SER A 102 9.55 -6.95 38.61
N GLU A 103 8.26 -6.81 38.92
CA GLU A 103 7.16 -7.12 37.99
C GLU A 103 7.21 -6.22 36.75
N ASP A 104 7.49 -4.93 36.93
CA ASP A 104 7.60 -3.96 35.83
C ASP A 104 8.69 -4.35 34.82
N LEU A 105 9.91 -4.70 35.29
CA LEU A 105 10.99 -5.12 34.40
C LEU A 105 10.68 -6.46 33.72
N ALA A 106 10.01 -7.37 34.41
CA ALA A 106 9.55 -8.61 33.80
C ALA A 106 8.55 -8.33 32.67
N ALA A 107 7.59 -7.43 32.90
CA ALA A 107 6.61 -7.01 31.92
C ALA A 107 7.25 -6.28 30.72
N GLN A 108 8.19 -5.36 30.95
CA GLN A 108 8.92 -4.68 29.88
C GLN A 108 9.76 -5.66 29.04
N THR A 109 10.38 -6.66 29.68
CA THR A 109 11.15 -7.70 29.00
C THR A 109 10.25 -8.60 28.15
N PHE A 110 9.08 -8.98 28.67
CA PHE A 110 8.05 -9.70 27.93
C PHE A 110 7.61 -8.90 26.70
N LEU A 111 7.24 -7.63 26.89
CA LEU A 111 6.75 -6.75 25.81
C LEU A 111 7.82 -6.47 24.75
N ALA A 112 9.09 -6.31 25.16
CA ALA A 112 10.20 -6.16 24.22
C ALA A 112 10.32 -7.40 23.31
N ASN A 113 10.18 -8.61 23.88
CA ASN A 113 10.18 -9.86 23.11
C ASN A 113 8.96 -9.98 22.18
N ILE A 114 7.78 -9.55 22.62
CA ILE A 114 6.58 -9.50 21.77
C ILE A 114 6.78 -8.59 20.56
N ARG A 115 7.34 -7.38 20.75
CA ARG A 115 7.57 -6.40 19.66
C ARG A 115 8.53 -6.92 18.59
N VAL A 116 9.56 -7.67 18.98
CA VAL A 116 10.47 -8.31 18.01
C VAL A 116 9.96 -9.66 17.51
N GLN A 117 8.73 -10.03 17.90
CA GLN A 117 8.06 -11.29 17.60
C GLN A 117 8.90 -12.52 18.01
N ASN A 118 9.61 -12.43 19.13
CA ASN A 118 10.26 -13.58 19.76
C ASN A 118 9.27 -14.27 20.71
N PHE A 119 8.22 -14.87 20.14
CA PHE A 119 7.10 -15.40 20.92
C PHE A 119 7.51 -16.54 21.85
N LYS A 120 8.52 -17.33 21.47
CA LYS A 120 9.09 -18.38 22.33
C LYS A 120 9.69 -17.82 23.62
N ALA A 121 10.47 -16.74 23.54
CA ALA A 121 11.04 -16.12 24.75
C ALA A 121 9.95 -15.45 25.57
N ALA A 122 9.02 -14.73 24.93
CA ALA A 122 7.86 -14.12 25.60
C ALA A 122 7.04 -15.17 26.37
N GLN A 123 6.75 -16.32 25.74
CA GLN A 123 6.08 -17.47 26.35
C GLN A 123 6.79 -17.93 27.63
N GLN A 124 8.12 -18.10 27.59
CA GLN A 124 8.90 -18.53 28.75
C GLN A 124 8.95 -17.47 29.86
N ILE A 125 9.00 -16.19 29.50
CA ILE A 125 8.96 -15.08 30.46
C ILE A 125 7.61 -15.05 31.16
N ALA A 126 6.49 -15.09 30.42
CA ALA A 126 5.15 -15.10 30.99
C ALA A 126 4.94 -16.29 31.95
N GLY A 127 5.43 -17.48 31.59
CA GLY A 127 5.38 -18.65 32.47
C GLY A 127 6.18 -18.47 33.77
N ARG A 128 7.31 -17.76 33.74
CA ARG A 128 8.06 -17.39 34.97
C ARG A 128 7.34 -16.32 35.78
N MET A 129 6.77 -15.32 35.12
CA MET A 129 5.99 -14.26 35.77
C MET A 129 4.81 -14.84 36.53
N HIS A 130 4.04 -15.75 35.93
CA HIS A 130 2.94 -16.41 36.63
C HIS A 130 3.42 -17.17 37.88
N LYS A 131 4.50 -17.96 37.77
CA LYS A 131 5.07 -18.68 38.93
C LYS A 131 5.52 -17.76 40.06
N GLN A 132 5.99 -16.57 39.72
CA GLN A 132 6.58 -15.65 40.69
C GLN A 132 5.55 -14.71 41.33
N PHE A 133 4.68 -14.10 40.50
CA PHE A 133 3.73 -13.09 40.94
C PHE A 133 2.33 -13.65 41.19
N GLN A 134 2.04 -14.88 40.75
CA GLN A 134 0.79 -15.61 40.98
C GLN A 134 -0.46 -14.86 40.50
N ASP A 135 -0.32 -13.99 39.51
CA ASP A 135 -1.42 -13.32 38.82
C ASP A 135 -1.84 -14.14 37.58
N ASP A 136 -3.14 -14.37 37.45
CA ASP A 136 -3.74 -15.15 36.37
C ASP A 136 -3.59 -14.49 35.00
N LYS A 137 -3.44 -13.16 34.91
CA LYS A 137 -3.23 -12.47 33.63
C LYS A 137 -1.97 -13.00 32.92
N TYR A 138 -0.96 -13.41 33.68
CA TYR A 138 0.28 -13.98 33.13
C TYR A 138 0.12 -15.39 32.56
N ILE A 139 -0.89 -16.14 33.01
CA ILE A 139 -1.30 -17.39 32.35
C ILE A 139 -1.78 -17.06 30.94
N TYR A 140 -2.60 -16.03 30.77
CA TYR A 140 -3.12 -15.65 29.46
C TYR A 140 -2.08 -15.00 28.54
N TRP A 141 -1.11 -14.28 29.11
CA TRP A 141 0.08 -13.85 28.36
C TRP A 141 0.87 -15.05 27.83
N HIS A 142 1.03 -16.10 28.64
CA HIS A 142 1.65 -17.36 28.24
C HIS A 142 0.83 -18.04 27.14
N VAL A 143 -0.48 -18.21 27.34
CA VAL A 143 -1.42 -18.80 26.37
C VAL A 143 -1.34 -18.10 25.03
N LEU A 144 -1.50 -16.77 25.00
CA LEU A 144 -1.48 -16.02 23.75
C LEU A 144 -0.09 -16.08 23.08
N SER A 145 1.00 -16.02 23.84
CA SER A 145 2.35 -16.20 23.28
C SER A 145 2.53 -17.58 22.65
N ALA A 146 1.95 -18.63 23.23
CA ALA A 146 1.97 -19.98 22.65
C ALA A 146 1.16 -20.06 21.36
N ILE A 147 -0.01 -19.39 21.30
CA ILE A 147 -0.83 -19.30 20.09
C ILE A 147 -0.10 -18.52 18.98
N LEU A 148 0.50 -17.38 19.32
CA LEU A 148 1.29 -16.58 18.37
C LEU A 148 2.46 -17.38 17.81
N GLN A 149 3.21 -18.07 18.67
CA GLN A 149 4.27 -18.99 18.25
C GLN A 149 3.75 -20.13 17.36
N ALA A 150 2.58 -20.69 17.67
CA ALA A 150 1.96 -21.77 16.89
C ALA A 150 1.53 -21.31 15.48
N ASN A 151 1.26 -20.02 15.32
CA ASN A 151 0.85 -19.39 14.07
C ASN A 151 2.03 -18.83 13.25
N GLU A 152 3.27 -18.88 13.76
CA GLU A 152 4.43 -18.47 12.97
C GLU A 152 4.64 -19.41 11.77
N PRO A 153 4.90 -18.88 10.56
CA PRO A 153 5.16 -19.70 9.37
C PRO A 153 6.36 -20.66 9.52
N SER A 154 7.28 -20.37 10.45
CA SER A 154 8.46 -21.19 10.73
C SER A 154 8.19 -22.37 11.67
N THR A 155 7.01 -22.44 12.31
CA THR A 155 6.66 -23.49 13.26
C THR A 155 6.15 -24.74 12.55
N SER A 156 6.71 -25.91 12.89
CA SER A 156 6.29 -27.19 12.28
C SER A 156 4.86 -27.59 12.71
N PRO A 157 4.12 -28.38 11.91
CA PRO A 157 2.77 -28.83 12.25
C PRO A 157 2.68 -29.59 13.59
N GLU A 158 3.69 -30.39 13.92
CA GLU A 158 3.76 -31.13 15.18
C GLU A 158 3.94 -30.17 16.36
N MET A 159 4.84 -29.19 16.22
CA MET A 159 5.07 -28.17 17.24
C MET A 159 3.86 -27.25 17.41
N ARG A 160 3.19 -26.88 16.31
CA ARG A 160 1.92 -26.14 16.34
C ARG A 160 0.89 -26.86 17.21
N THR A 161 0.69 -28.16 16.98
CA THR A 161 -0.25 -28.99 17.75
C THR A 161 0.14 -29.04 19.24
N LEU A 162 1.43 -29.20 19.55
CA LEU A 162 1.92 -29.22 20.92
C LEU A 162 1.71 -27.88 21.65
N LEU A 163 1.90 -26.75 20.95
CA LEU A 163 1.69 -25.41 21.50
C LEU A 163 0.21 -25.15 21.81
N PHE A 164 -0.71 -25.56 20.94
CA PHE A 164 -2.14 -25.49 21.24
C PHE A 164 -2.56 -26.40 22.39
N LYS A 165 -2.01 -27.62 22.50
CA LYS A 165 -2.22 -28.50 23.67
C LYS A 165 -1.71 -27.88 24.97
N LEU A 166 -0.56 -27.20 24.92
CA LEU A 166 -0.04 -26.44 26.04
C LEU A 166 -0.98 -25.30 26.43
N ALA A 167 -1.46 -24.52 25.45
CA ALA A 167 -2.41 -23.43 25.67
C ALA A 167 -3.72 -23.95 26.30
N HIS A 168 -4.27 -25.05 25.79
CA HIS A 168 -5.48 -25.70 26.34
C HIS A 168 -5.29 -26.10 27.79
N ARG A 169 -4.18 -26.77 28.12
CA ARG A 169 -3.86 -27.15 29.50
C ARG A 169 -3.74 -25.93 30.42
N LEU A 170 -3.13 -24.83 29.96
CA LEU A 170 -2.97 -23.62 30.77
C LEU A 170 -4.31 -22.93 31.04
N VAL A 171 -5.17 -22.82 30.03
CA VAL A 171 -6.51 -22.22 30.18
C VAL A 171 -7.40 -23.08 31.09
N THR A 172 -7.36 -24.41 30.93
CA THR A 172 -8.18 -25.33 31.73
C THR A 172 -7.72 -25.48 33.18
N SER A 173 -6.43 -25.28 33.46
CA SER A 173 -5.87 -25.29 34.82
C SER A 173 -5.83 -23.92 35.49
N SER A 174 -6.31 -22.86 34.82
CA SER A 174 -6.36 -21.52 35.41
C SER A 174 -7.33 -21.47 36.60
N PRO A 175 -6.94 -20.84 37.73
CA PRO A 175 -7.85 -20.65 38.87
C PRO A 175 -9.10 -19.85 38.49
N THR A 176 -8.93 -18.86 37.62
CA THR A 176 -10.03 -18.06 37.08
C THR A 176 -10.61 -18.72 35.82
N PRO A 177 -11.92 -19.00 35.76
CA PRO A 177 -12.53 -19.59 34.57
C PRO A 177 -12.39 -18.70 33.32
N ALA A 178 -12.28 -19.34 32.15
CA ALA A 178 -12.13 -18.60 30.89
C ALA A 178 -13.31 -17.66 30.58
N TYR A 179 -14.51 -17.94 31.08
CA TYR A 179 -15.68 -17.09 30.91
C TYR A 179 -15.67 -15.82 31.81
N PHE A 180 -14.60 -15.57 32.56
CA PHE A 180 -14.41 -14.34 33.33
C PHE A 180 -14.46 -13.08 32.45
N SER A 181 -13.96 -13.18 31.22
CA SER A 181 -14.04 -12.10 30.23
C SER A 181 -14.23 -12.66 28.82
N ALA A 182 -14.82 -11.85 27.94
CA ALA A 182 -15.02 -12.22 26.54
C ALA A 182 -13.70 -12.55 25.82
N ASP A 183 -12.62 -11.81 26.10
CA ASP A 183 -11.29 -12.05 25.51
C ASP A 183 -10.67 -13.39 25.96
N ARG A 184 -10.76 -13.72 27.25
CA ARG A 184 -10.29 -15.03 27.76
C ARG A 184 -11.13 -16.17 27.20
N PHE A 185 -12.45 -15.98 27.08
CA PHE A 185 -13.37 -16.94 26.50
C PHE A 185 -13.09 -17.16 25.01
N HIS A 186 -12.88 -16.08 24.26
CA HIS A 186 -12.50 -16.12 22.85
C HIS A 186 -11.22 -16.93 22.62
N LEU A 187 -10.16 -16.71 23.42
CA LEU A 187 -8.95 -17.52 23.33
C LEU A 187 -9.21 -19.01 23.59
N HIS A 188 -10.06 -19.34 24.57
CA HIS A 188 -10.41 -20.72 24.84
C HIS A 188 -11.13 -21.36 23.64
N LEU A 189 -12.11 -20.68 23.05
CA LEU A 189 -12.82 -21.17 21.87
C LEU A 189 -11.88 -21.37 20.67
N LEU A 190 -10.94 -20.43 20.44
CA LEU A 190 -9.94 -20.58 19.39
C LEU A 190 -9.06 -21.82 19.59
N ILE A 191 -8.59 -22.06 20.82
CA ILE A 191 -7.78 -23.24 21.12
C ILE A 191 -8.56 -24.53 20.84
N LEU A 192 -9.83 -24.60 21.27
CA LEU A 192 -10.67 -25.78 21.04
C LEU A 192 -10.95 -26.00 19.56
N ARG A 193 -11.14 -24.92 18.78
CA ARG A 193 -11.28 -24.97 17.32
C ARG A 193 -10.04 -25.57 16.66
N GLU A 194 -8.86 -25.05 16.96
CA GLU A 194 -7.61 -25.52 16.36
C GLU A 194 -7.24 -26.96 16.77
N LEU A 195 -7.70 -27.42 17.93
CA LEU A 195 -7.52 -28.81 18.38
C LEU A 195 -8.64 -29.77 17.93
N GLY A 196 -9.70 -29.27 17.28
CA GLY A 196 -10.86 -30.08 16.90
C GLY A 196 -11.65 -30.65 18.07
N LEU A 197 -11.56 -30.04 19.26
CA LEU A 197 -12.24 -30.48 20.48
C LEU A 197 -13.68 -29.95 20.53
N PHE A 198 -14.50 -30.33 19.55
CA PHE A 198 -15.84 -29.77 19.33
C PHE A 198 -16.80 -30.07 20.49
N ASP A 199 -16.69 -31.23 21.14
CA ASP A 199 -17.55 -31.57 22.29
C ASP A 199 -17.31 -30.67 23.50
N GLU A 200 -16.05 -30.32 23.78
CA GLU A 200 -15.70 -29.38 24.85
C GLU A 200 -16.17 -27.97 24.50
N ALA A 201 -15.96 -27.55 23.25
CA ALA A 201 -16.43 -26.25 22.78
C ALA A 201 -17.96 -26.14 22.90
N ARG A 202 -18.69 -27.20 22.55
CA ARG A 202 -20.15 -27.28 22.68
C ARG A 202 -20.59 -27.10 24.13
N LYS A 203 -19.99 -27.82 25.08
CA LYS A 203 -20.30 -27.68 26.51
C LYS A 203 -20.12 -26.24 27.01
N LEU A 204 -19.06 -25.57 26.58
CA LEU A 204 -18.81 -24.17 26.93
C LEU A 204 -19.84 -23.23 26.30
N LEU A 205 -20.09 -23.38 25.00
CA LEU A 205 -21.00 -22.53 24.23
C LEU A 205 -22.48 -22.69 24.65
N GLU A 206 -22.88 -23.90 25.06
CA GLU A 206 -24.25 -24.19 25.47
C GLU A 206 -24.54 -23.84 26.93
N SER A 207 -23.52 -23.53 27.74
CA SER A 207 -23.70 -23.00 29.10
C SER A 207 -24.39 -21.63 29.10
N ASP A 208 -25.13 -21.29 30.15
CA ASP A 208 -25.82 -19.99 30.24
C ASP A 208 -24.86 -18.80 30.11
N VAL A 209 -23.69 -18.90 30.74
CA VAL A 209 -22.63 -17.87 30.67
C VAL A 209 -22.04 -17.80 29.25
N GLY A 210 -21.75 -18.95 28.62
CA GLY A 210 -21.23 -18.99 27.26
C GLY A 210 -22.20 -18.40 26.23
N ARG A 211 -23.50 -18.70 26.35
CA ARG A 211 -24.56 -18.08 25.53
C ARG A 211 -24.60 -16.57 25.73
N SER A 212 -24.55 -16.12 26.97
CA SER A 212 -24.53 -14.68 27.29
C SER A 212 -23.31 -13.98 26.69
N LEU A 213 -22.12 -14.56 26.79
CA LEU A 213 -20.89 -13.98 26.24
C LEU A 213 -20.91 -13.91 24.71
N CYS A 214 -21.37 -14.97 24.03
CA CYS A 214 -21.53 -14.95 22.57
C CYS A 214 -22.62 -13.98 22.11
N ASN A 215 -23.62 -13.67 22.93
CA ASN A 215 -24.61 -12.64 22.59
C ASN A 215 -24.03 -11.22 22.78
N ALA A 216 -23.13 -11.03 23.75
CA ALA A 216 -22.54 -9.73 24.05
C ALA A 216 -21.24 -9.41 23.24
N SER A 217 -20.55 -10.42 22.71
CA SER A 217 -19.27 -10.28 22.01
C SER A 217 -19.34 -10.82 20.58
N LEU A 218 -19.12 -9.94 19.61
CA LEU A 218 -19.09 -10.32 18.19
C LEU A 218 -17.96 -11.32 17.88
N ALA A 219 -16.76 -11.11 18.43
CA ALA A 219 -15.63 -12.01 18.24
C ALA A 219 -15.92 -13.44 18.76
N CYS A 220 -16.57 -13.57 19.92
CA CYS A 220 -16.98 -14.87 20.43
C CYS A 220 -18.07 -15.52 19.56
N ASN A 221 -19.03 -14.72 19.08
CA ASN A 221 -20.10 -15.20 18.23
C ASN A 221 -19.59 -15.68 16.86
N GLU A 222 -18.58 -15.01 16.30
CA GLU A 222 -17.92 -15.40 15.05
C GLU A 222 -17.24 -16.76 15.19
N VAL A 223 -16.36 -16.93 16.19
CA VAL A 223 -15.69 -18.22 16.45
C VAL A 223 -16.70 -19.33 16.73
N ARG A 224 -17.81 -19.02 17.41
CA ARG A 224 -18.92 -19.97 17.64
C ARG A 224 -19.54 -20.46 16.31
N ARG A 225 -19.81 -19.55 15.36
CA ARG A 225 -20.36 -19.93 14.05
C ARG A 225 -19.39 -20.81 13.28
N ASP A 226 -18.10 -20.45 13.30
CA ASP A 226 -17.05 -21.25 12.65
C ASP A 226 -16.96 -22.66 13.22
N LEU A 227 -16.99 -22.80 14.55
CA LEU A 227 -17.01 -24.10 15.22
C LEU A 227 -18.20 -24.96 14.80
N TRP A 228 -19.40 -24.38 14.68
CA TRP A 228 -20.59 -25.12 14.28
C TRP A 228 -20.53 -25.54 12.81
N ARG A 229 -20.04 -24.66 11.92
CA ARG A 229 -19.81 -24.99 10.50
C ARG A 229 -18.79 -26.12 10.34
N GLN A 230 -17.65 -26.05 11.05
CA GLN A 230 -16.61 -27.09 10.99
C GLN A 230 -17.08 -28.44 11.55
N ASN A 231 -18.02 -28.42 12.49
CA ASN A 231 -18.63 -29.63 13.06
C ASN A 231 -19.89 -30.11 12.29
N GLY A 232 -20.23 -29.48 11.15
CA GLY A 232 -21.37 -29.88 10.31
C GLY A 232 -22.76 -29.53 10.85
N LEU A 233 -22.86 -28.69 11.89
CA LEU A 233 -24.10 -28.36 12.61
C LEU A 233 -24.86 -27.20 11.95
N TYR A 234 -25.08 -27.29 10.64
CA TYR A 234 -25.74 -26.22 9.87
C TYR A 234 -27.22 -26.07 10.25
N GLU A 235 -27.92 -27.18 10.47
CA GLU A 235 -29.35 -27.17 10.79
C GLU A 235 -29.63 -26.57 12.17
N GLU A 236 -28.81 -26.90 13.17
CA GLU A 236 -28.91 -26.34 14.51
C GLU A 236 -28.62 -24.84 14.51
N GLU A 237 -27.62 -24.41 13.72
CA GLU A 237 -27.32 -22.99 13.54
C GLU A 237 -28.47 -22.25 12.85
N GLY A 238 -29.04 -22.84 11.79
CA GLY A 238 -30.20 -22.30 11.08
C GLY A 238 -31.42 -22.17 11.98
N ALA A 239 -31.74 -23.20 12.79
CA ALA A 239 -32.87 -23.16 13.72
C ALA A 239 -32.68 -22.07 14.79
N LYS A 240 -31.46 -21.91 15.30
CA LYS A 240 -31.14 -20.81 16.23
C LYS A 240 -31.28 -19.44 15.58
N ALA A 241 -30.84 -19.30 14.33
CA ALA A 241 -30.97 -18.08 13.56
C ALA A 241 -32.44 -17.75 13.26
N GLU A 242 -33.29 -18.73 12.93
CA GLU A 242 -34.74 -18.55 12.76
C GLU A 242 -35.36 -17.92 14.02
N VAL A 243 -35.01 -18.43 15.20
CA VAL A 243 -35.46 -17.90 16.50
C VAL A 243 -34.98 -16.46 16.71
N ARG A 244 -33.70 -16.16 16.45
CA ARG A 244 -33.16 -14.80 16.60
C ARG A 244 -33.85 -13.80 15.67
N ILE A 245 -34.04 -14.17 14.41
CA ILE A 245 -34.69 -13.32 13.42
C ILE A 245 -36.16 -13.08 13.81
N MET A 246 -36.89 -14.13 14.17
CA MET A 246 -38.33 -14.02 14.42
C MET A 246 -38.67 -13.42 15.78
N GLU A 247 -38.06 -13.92 16.86
CA GLU A 247 -38.40 -13.58 18.25
C GLU A 247 -37.60 -12.38 18.77
N GLN A 248 -36.30 -12.32 18.48
CA GLN A 248 -35.41 -11.24 18.96
C GLN A 248 -35.32 -10.07 17.98
N ASN A 249 -35.98 -10.18 16.83
CA ASN A 249 -35.93 -9.19 15.76
C ASN A 249 -34.50 -8.88 15.28
N ASP A 250 -33.62 -9.87 15.31
CA ASP A 250 -32.25 -9.75 14.82
C ASP A 250 -32.27 -9.63 13.28
N ARG A 251 -31.60 -8.61 12.75
CA ARG A 251 -31.48 -8.34 11.31
C ARG A 251 -30.05 -8.41 10.81
N ASN A 252 -29.16 -8.98 11.59
CA ASN A 252 -27.80 -9.25 11.15
C ASN A 252 -27.83 -10.23 9.97
N TRP A 253 -27.23 -9.84 8.84
CA TRP A 253 -27.14 -10.65 7.62
C TRP A 253 -26.56 -12.05 7.88
N LEU A 254 -25.66 -12.19 8.86
CA LEU A 254 -25.06 -13.48 9.21
C LEU A 254 -26.09 -14.48 9.75
N GLU A 255 -27.18 -14.04 10.38
CA GLU A 255 -28.27 -14.94 10.80
C GLU A 255 -29.08 -15.42 9.57
N PHE A 256 -29.31 -14.56 8.58
CA PHE A 256 -29.95 -14.97 7.33
C PHE A 256 -29.08 -15.96 6.56
N LEU A 257 -27.76 -15.73 6.51
CA LEU A 257 -26.82 -16.70 5.94
C LEU A 257 -26.86 -18.04 6.66
N SER A 258 -26.97 -18.07 7.99
CA SER A 258 -27.14 -19.32 8.75
C SER A 258 -28.40 -20.10 8.35
N VAL A 259 -29.53 -19.43 8.15
CA VAL A 259 -30.77 -20.07 7.66
C VAL A 259 -30.61 -20.55 6.21
N LEU A 260 -29.94 -19.77 5.36
CA LEU A 260 -29.64 -20.14 3.98
C LEU A 260 -28.71 -21.37 3.91
N ASP A 261 -27.66 -21.41 4.72
CA ASP A 261 -26.70 -22.51 4.79
C ASP A 261 -27.38 -23.81 5.29
N ALA A 262 -28.34 -23.69 6.23
CA ALA A 262 -29.17 -24.82 6.67
C ALA A 262 -30.13 -25.33 5.59
N ALA A 263 -30.65 -24.42 4.76
CA ALA A 263 -31.56 -24.75 3.67
C ALA A 263 -30.81 -25.36 2.47
N LEU A 264 -29.64 -24.83 2.14
CA LEU A 264 -28.76 -25.23 1.06
C LEU A 264 -27.31 -25.06 1.50
N LEU A 265 -26.59 -26.18 1.62
CA LEU A 265 -25.17 -26.15 1.95
C LEU A 265 -24.38 -25.34 0.90
N PRO A 266 -23.36 -24.57 1.28
CA PRO A 266 -22.52 -23.84 0.33
C PRO A 266 -21.95 -24.75 -0.76
N VAL A 267 -22.03 -24.31 -2.03
CA VAL A 267 -21.58 -25.10 -3.20
C VAL A 267 -20.12 -25.55 -3.09
N ILE A 268 -19.27 -24.73 -2.49
CA ILE A 268 -17.84 -25.01 -2.28
C ILE A 268 -17.64 -26.27 -1.40
N SER A 269 -18.59 -26.58 -0.52
CA SER A 269 -18.53 -27.74 0.37
C SER A 269 -18.97 -29.05 -0.29
N ARG A 270 -19.39 -29.05 -1.57
CA ARG A 270 -20.00 -30.21 -2.23
C ARG A 270 -19.22 -30.67 -3.46
N ALA A 271 -18.80 -31.94 -3.47
CA ALA A 271 -18.00 -32.54 -4.55
C ALA A 271 -18.81 -33.33 -5.60
N ALA A 272 -20.10 -33.62 -5.35
CA ALA A 272 -20.92 -34.49 -6.19
C ALA A 272 -22.30 -33.89 -6.53
N ALA A 273 -22.86 -34.28 -7.68
CA ALA A 273 -24.22 -33.92 -8.08
C ALA A 273 -25.26 -34.47 -7.07
N LEU A 274 -26.40 -33.81 -6.96
CA LEU A 274 -27.51 -34.24 -6.11
C LEU A 274 -28.20 -35.47 -6.68
N ASP A 275 -28.37 -36.50 -5.85
CA ASP A 275 -29.31 -37.57 -6.16
C ASP A 275 -30.76 -37.10 -6.02
N ASP A 276 -31.72 -37.87 -6.52
CA ASP A 276 -33.13 -37.45 -6.55
C ASP A 276 -33.78 -37.40 -5.15
N THR A 277 -33.23 -38.14 -4.18
CA THR A 277 -33.68 -38.09 -2.78
C THR A 277 -33.24 -36.79 -2.13
N GLU A 278 -31.96 -36.44 -2.29
CA GLU A 278 -31.38 -35.19 -1.80
C GLU A 278 -32.07 -33.98 -2.44
N LYS A 279 -32.33 -34.00 -3.77
CA LYS A 279 -33.07 -32.92 -4.44
C LYS A 279 -34.44 -32.69 -3.82
N THR A 280 -35.14 -33.77 -3.49
CA THR A 280 -36.46 -33.69 -2.86
C THR A 280 -36.37 -33.06 -1.48
N GLU A 281 -35.38 -33.47 -0.69
CA GLU A 281 -35.13 -32.92 0.64
C GLU A 281 -34.74 -31.44 0.60
N TYR A 282 -33.76 -31.07 -0.23
CA TYR A 282 -33.36 -29.67 -0.40
C TYR A 282 -34.49 -28.81 -0.93
N SER A 283 -35.31 -29.32 -1.86
CA SER A 283 -36.49 -28.61 -2.35
C SER A 283 -37.48 -28.31 -1.21
N ALA A 284 -37.71 -29.27 -0.30
CA ALA A 284 -38.55 -29.05 0.87
C ALA A 284 -37.95 -28.02 1.86
N ARG A 285 -36.64 -28.08 2.11
CA ARG A 285 -35.93 -27.10 2.96
C ARG A 285 -35.95 -25.70 2.36
N VAL A 286 -35.74 -25.57 1.05
CA VAL A 286 -35.86 -24.31 0.30
C VAL A 286 -37.27 -23.73 0.41
N ALA A 287 -38.31 -24.56 0.27
CA ALA A 287 -39.69 -24.11 0.43
C ALA A 287 -39.95 -23.57 1.84
N LYS A 288 -39.46 -24.25 2.88
CA LYS A 288 -39.55 -23.79 4.28
C LYS A 288 -38.84 -22.44 4.47
N ALA A 289 -37.59 -22.32 4.00
CA ALA A 289 -36.82 -21.07 4.11
C ALA A 289 -37.48 -19.92 3.32
N GLN A 290 -38.06 -20.22 2.15
CA GLN A 290 -38.79 -19.25 1.34
C GLN A 290 -40.02 -18.72 2.08
N GLU A 291 -40.82 -19.60 2.69
CA GLU A 291 -41.98 -19.20 3.50
C GLU A 291 -41.54 -18.33 4.68
N PHE A 292 -40.50 -18.76 5.39
CA PHE A 292 -39.93 -18.02 6.51
C PHE A 292 -39.48 -16.62 6.11
N PHE A 293 -38.64 -16.47 5.10
CA PHE A 293 -38.18 -15.14 4.66
C PHE A 293 -39.30 -14.29 4.07
N THR A 294 -40.31 -14.89 3.41
CA THR A 294 -41.47 -14.15 2.92
C THR A 294 -42.24 -13.53 4.09
N LYS A 295 -42.49 -14.30 5.15
CA LYS A 295 -43.15 -13.82 6.37
C LYS A 295 -42.37 -12.69 7.04
N ILE A 296 -41.05 -12.79 7.12
CA ILE A 296 -40.20 -11.72 7.69
C ILE A 296 -40.23 -10.48 6.79
N ALA A 297 -40.13 -10.64 5.47
CA ALA A 297 -40.19 -9.53 4.52
C ALA A 297 -41.54 -8.77 4.58
N GLU A 298 -42.64 -9.49 4.79
CA GLU A 298 -43.97 -8.87 4.99
C GLU A 298 -44.07 -8.16 6.34
N LYS A 299 -43.55 -8.76 7.41
CA LYS A 299 -43.51 -8.17 8.76
C LYS A 299 -42.69 -6.87 8.78
N ASP A 300 -41.54 -6.84 8.12
CA ASP A 300 -40.63 -5.69 8.15
C ASP A 300 -41.00 -4.63 7.11
N GLY A 301 -41.61 -5.04 5.99
CA GLY A 301 -41.97 -4.16 4.89
C GLY A 301 -40.76 -3.39 4.37
N ARG A 302 -40.84 -2.06 4.40
CA ARG A 302 -39.77 -1.16 3.94
C ARG A 302 -38.74 -0.79 5.01
N LYS A 303 -38.89 -1.28 6.25
CA LYS A 303 -38.00 -0.94 7.36
C LYS A 303 -36.68 -1.70 7.29
N ASP A 304 -36.69 -2.91 6.75
CA ASP A 304 -35.51 -3.76 6.65
C ASP A 304 -35.50 -4.52 5.31
N ARG A 305 -34.33 -4.57 4.67
CA ARG A 305 -34.13 -5.18 3.34
C ARG A 305 -33.66 -6.63 3.39
N SER A 306 -33.22 -7.11 4.55
CA SER A 306 -32.47 -8.36 4.70
C SER A 306 -33.26 -9.57 4.25
N ALA A 307 -34.55 -9.67 4.62
CA ALA A 307 -35.39 -10.79 4.20
C ALA A 307 -35.66 -10.80 2.69
N VAL A 308 -35.78 -9.63 2.05
CA VAL A 308 -35.97 -9.55 0.59
C VAL A 308 -34.68 -9.94 -0.13
N LEU A 309 -33.50 -9.54 0.39
CA LEU A 309 -32.21 -10.01 -0.12
C LEU A 309 -32.03 -11.52 0.08
N ALA A 310 -32.43 -12.06 1.23
CA ALA A 310 -32.36 -13.49 1.51
C ALA A 310 -33.23 -14.31 0.54
N LEU A 311 -34.37 -13.79 0.10
CA LEU A 311 -35.18 -14.42 -0.95
C LEU A 311 -34.47 -14.44 -2.32
N ILE A 312 -33.71 -13.40 -2.66
CA ILE A 312 -32.93 -13.35 -3.90
C ILE A 312 -31.78 -14.37 -3.82
N GLU A 313 -31.01 -14.34 -2.74
CA GLU A 313 -29.91 -15.26 -2.47
C GLU A 313 -30.38 -16.72 -2.46
N LEU A 314 -31.52 -17.01 -1.81
CA LEU A 314 -32.11 -18.34 -1.77
C LEU A 314 -32.45 -18.86 -3.17
N GLU A 315 -33.08 -18.04 -4.01
CA GLU A 315 -33.40 -18.44 -5.39
C GLU A 315 -32.14 -18.63 -6.25
N GLN A 316 -31.12 -17.78 -6.08
CA GLN A 316 -29.85 -17.96 -6.78
C GLN A 316 -29.19 -19.28 -6.39
N ARG A 317 -29.09 -19.58 -5.09
CA ARG A 317 -28.57 -20.87 -4.60
C ARG A 317 -29.42 -22.02 -5.10
N ALA A 318 -30.75 -21.94 -5.04
CA ALA A 318 -31.64 -23.00 -5.53
C ALA A 318 -31.41 -23.32 -7.01
N ARG A 319 -31.15 -22.31 -7.86
CA ARG A 319 -30.78 -22.51 -9.26
C ARG A 319 -29.41 -23.17 -9.42
N MET A 320 -28.40 -22.74 -8.67
CA MET A 320 -27.07 -23.35 -8.69
C MET A 320 -27.10 -24.82 -8.27
N HIS A 321 -27.97 -25.16 -7.32
CA HIS A 321 -28.19 -26.55 -6.87
C HIS A 321 -29.16 -27.34 -7.77
N GLY A 322 -29.77 -26.72 -8.78
CA GLY A 322 -30.73 -27.41 -9.68
C GLY A 322 -32.04 -27.83 -9.00
N VAL A 323 -32.43 -27.16 -7.91
CA VAL A 323 -33.66 -27.43 -7.14
C VAL A 323 -34.69 -26.30 -7.24
N SER A 324 -34.43 -25.26 -8.03
CA SER A 324 -35.42 -24.19 -8.28
C SER A 324 -36.65 -24.76 -8.99
N THR A 325 -37.83 -24.42 -8.47
CA THR A 325 -39.13 -24.94 -8.92
C THR A 325 -39.88 -23.98 -9.85
N ASN A 326 -39.45 -22.72 -9.97
CA ASN A 326 -40.10 -21.72 -10.81
C ASN A 326 -39.06 -20.89 -11.59
N PRO A 327 -38.98 -21.04 -12.93
CA PRO A 327 -38.08 -20.26 -13.77
C PRO A 327 -38.28 -18.74 -13.70
N GLN A 328 -39.45 -18.22 -13.32
CA GLN A 328 -39.70 -16.78 -13.20
C GLN A 328 -39.29 -16.19 -11.85
N ARG A 329 -39.00 -17.04 -10.84
CA ARG A 329 -38.88 -16.57 -9.46
C ARG A 329 -37.78 -15.53 -9.27
N ILE A 330 -36.63 -15.66 -9.94
CA ILE A 330 -35.55 -14.68 -9.84
C ILE A 330 -36.02 -13.30 -10.31
N SER A 331 -36.75 -13.25 -11.43
CA SER A 331 -37.30 -12.02 -12.02
C SER A 331 -38.26 -11.35 -11.04
N ASP A 332 -39.13 -12.15 -10.41
CA ASP A 332 -40.11 -11.67 -9.44
C ASP A 332 -39.47 -11.08 -8.18
N VAL A 333 -38.50 -11.78 -7.58
CA VAL A 333 -37.83 -11.31 -6.35
C VAL A 333 -36.95 -10.08 -6.61
N LEU A 334 -36.27 -10.01 -7.75
CA LEU A 334 -35.50 -8.83 -8.15
C LEU A 334 -36.41 -7.60 -8.36
N LYS A 335 -37.52 -7.77 -9.09
CA LYS A 335 -38.51 -6.70 -9.29
C LYS A 335 -39.13 -6.24 -7.97
N ARG A 336 -39.46 -7.19 -7.08
CA ARG A 336 -39.96 -6.89 -5.73
C ARG A 336 -38.97 -6.04 -4.94
N TYR A 337 -37.68 -6.34 -5.02
CA TYR A 337 -36.63 -5.56 -4.36
C TYR A 337 -36.56 -4.13 -4.89
N VAL A 338 -36.47 -3.93 -6.21
CA VAL A 338 -36.43 -2.59 -6.82
C VAL A 338 -37.69 -1.79 -6.51
N ASN A 339 -38.85 -2.42 -6.44
CA ASN A 339 -40.09 -1.73 -6.08
C ASN A 339 -40.10 -1.27 -4.61
N SER A 340 -39.40 -1.97 -3.73
CA SER A 340 -39.37 -1.66 -2.28
C SER A 340 -38.23 -0.73 -1.88
N PHE A 341 -37.06 -0.90 -2.50
CA PHE A 341 -35.79 -0.25 -2.12
C PHE A 341 -35.08 0.45 -3.28
N GLY A 342 -35.68 0.51 -4.48
CA GLY A 342 -35.08 1.16 -5.64
C GLY A 342 -34.79 2.64 -5.44
N ASP A 343 -35.50 3.32 -4.55
CA ASP A 343 -35.28 4.70 -4.14
C ASP A 343 -34.14 4.89 -3.11
N LYS A 344 -33.39 3.82 -2.78
CA LYS A 344 -32.25 3.86 -1.85
C LYS A 344 -30.92 3.74 -2.60
N ALA A 345 -29.90 4.46 -2.15
CA ALA A 345 -28.57 4.47 -2.79
C ALA A 345 -27.91 3.10 -2.86
N CYS A 346 -28.23 2.21 -1.93
CA CYS A 346 -27.66 0.86 -1.87
C CYS A 346 -28.22 -0.11 -2.91
N CYS A 347 -29.36 0.20 -3.57
CA CYS A 347 -30.06 -0.76 -4.44
C CYS A 347 -29.17 -1.32 -5.55
N PHE A 348 -28.31 -0.50 -6.14
CA PHE A 348 -27.38 -0.96 -7.17
C PHE A 348 -26.39 -1.99 -6.61
N GLU A 349 -25.69 -1.67 -5.52
CA GLU A 349 -24.68 -2.56 -4.93
C GLU A 349 -25.31 -3.85 -4.39
N ASP A 350 -26.51 -3.76 -3.82
CA ASP A 350 -27.25 -4.92 -3.33
C ASP A 350 -27.64 -5.89 -4.45
N LEU A 351 -28.00 -5.38 -5.63
CA LEU A 351 -28.48 -6.19 -6.76
C LEU A 351 -27.39 -6.60 -7.75
N LYS A 352 -26.26 -5.88 -7.79
CA LYS A 352 -25.14 -6.13 -8.70
C LYS A 352 -24.68 -7.61 -8.73
N PRO A 353 -24.58 -8.34 -7.60
CA PRO A 353 -24.22 -9.77 -7.61
C PRO A 353 -25.25 -10.69 -8.28
N TYR A 354 -26.51 -10.26 -8.36
CA TYR A 354 -27.66 -11.10 -8.73
C TYR A 354 -28.17 -10.87 -10.17
N VAL A 355 -27.65 -9.86 -10.87
CA VAL A 355 -28.11 -9.46 -12.22
C VAL A 355 -27.25 -10.04 -13.35
N LEU A 356 -26.53 -11.12 -13.09
CA LEU A 356 -25.86 -11.94 -14.11
C LEU A 356 -26.86 -12.84 -14.86
N LEU A 357 -27.94 -12.22 -15.35
CA LEU A 357 -29.03 -12.90 -16.05
C LEU A 357 -28.67 -13.11 -17.52
N GLU A 358 -29.27 -14.13 -18.12
CA GLU A 358 -29.11 -14.49 -19.54
C GLU A 358 -30.48 -14.81 -20.17
N GLY A 359 -30.53 -14.80 -21.50
CA GLY A 359 -31.72 -15.19 -22.26
C GLY A 359 -32.99 -14.41 -21.87
N ALA A 360 -34.08 -15.14 -21.60
CA ALA A 360 -35.38 -14.56 -21.29
C ALA A 360 -35.38 -13.71 -20.01
N ASP A 361 -34.61 -14.10 -18.98
CA ASP A 361 -34.53 -13.37 -17.72
C ASP A 361 -33.91 -11.98 -17.93
N LEU A 362 -32.86 -11.90 -18.75
CA LEU A 362 -32.19 -10.64 -19.09
C LEU A 362 -33.13 -9.70 -19.86
N VAL A 363 -33.89 -10.21 -20.82
CA VAL A 363 -34.86 -9.43 -21.61
C VAL A 363 -35.96 -8.86 -20.72
N GLN A 364 -36.51 -9.67 -19.81
CA GLN A 364 -37.53 -9.19 -18.87
C GLN A 364 -36.98 -8.15 -17.88
N TRP A 365 -35.75 -8.36 -17.42
CA TRP A 365 -35.09 -7.47 -16.47
C TRP A 365 -34.80 -6.09 -17.08
N THR A 366 -34.20 -6.07 -18.28
CA THR A 366 -33.92 -4.84 -19.02
C THR A 366 -35.19 -4.08 -19.37
N ALA A 367 -36.24 -4.76 -19.83
CA ALA A 367 -37.54 -4.14 -20.09
C ALA A 367 -38.15 -3.50 -18.83
N PHE A 368 -38.06 -4.18 -17.68
CA PHE A 368 -38.51 -3.62 -16.40
C PHE A 368 -37.72 -2.36 -16.02
N LEU A 369 -36.39 -2.38 -16.10
CA LEU A 369 -35.57 -1.21 -15.77
C LEU A 369 -35.80 -0.05 -16.74
N GLN A 370 -35.98 -0.33 -18.03
CA GLN A 370 -36.31 0.67 -19.05
C GLN A 370 -37.60 1.41 -18.71
N SER A 371 -38.64 0.67 -18.25
CA SER A 371 -39.89 1.29 -17.81
C SER A 371 -39.73 2.24 -16.63
N LEU A 372 -38.69 2.06 -15.79
CA LEU A 372 -38.45 2.92 -14.63
C LEU A 372 -37.77 4.24 -15.00
N ILE A 373 -36.90 4.24 -16.02
CA ILE A 373 -36.18 5.46 -16.44
C ILE A 373 -37.05 6.39 -17.30
N GLU A 374 -38.17 5.89 -17.81
CA GLU A 374 -39.18 6.65 -18.55
C GLU A 374 -40.18 7.39 -17.64
N LEU A 375 -40.19 7.07 -16.34
CA LEU A 375 -41.07 7.72 -15.37
C LEU A 375 -40.65 9.18 -15.11
N PRO A 376 -41.62 10.09 -14.89
CA PRO A 376 -41.32 11.46 -14.52
C PRO A 376 -40.62 11.52 -13.15
N VAL A 377 -39.63 12.40 -13.05
CA VAL A 377 -38.87 12.63 -11.80
C VAL A 377 -39.23 13.99 -11.22
N ASP A 378 -40.14 13.95 -10.25
CA ASP A 378 -40.66 15.12 -9.55
C ASP A 378 -40.12 15.27 -8.12
N GLU A 379 -39.51 14.21 -7.58
CA GLU A 379 -38.97 14.17 -6.22
C GLU A 379 -37.61 13.42 -6.15
N PRO A 380 -36.80 13.66 -5.09
CA PRO A 380 -35.49 13.03 -4.94
C PRO A 380 -35.50 11.48 -4.88
N SER A 381 -36.54 10.87 -4.32
CA SER A 381 -36.75 9.40 -4.30
C SER A 381 -36.90 8.83 -5.70
N GLY A 382 -37.70 9.49 -6.55
CA GLY A 382 -37.85 9.15 -7.96
C GLY A 382 -36.52 9.25 -8.71
N LEU A 383 -35.75 10.31 -8.44
CA LEU A 383 -34.41 10.48 -9.02
C LEU A 383 -33.48 9.33 -8.62
N ARG A 384 -33.48 8.94 -7.34
CA ARG A 384 -32.64 7.84 -6.87
C ARG A 384 -33.00 6.51 -7.54
N LYS A 385 -34.29 6.25 -7.73
CA LYS A 385 -34.78 5.06 -8.45
C LYS A 385 -34.34 5.07 -9.92
N LEU A 386 -34.45 6.21 -10.60
CA LEU A 386 -33.95 6.38 -11.97
C LEU A 386 -32.44 6.12 -12.07
N ILE A 387 -31.65 6.68 -11.14
CA ILE A 387 -30.19 6.48 -11.11
C ILE A 387 -29.84 5.01 -10.95
N ASN A 388 -30.46 4.31 -10.00
CA ASN A 388 -30.21 2.88 -9.80
C ASN A 388 -30.60 2.06 -11.03
N ALA A 389 -31.71 2.39 -11.69
CA ALA A 389 -32.11 1.74 -12.93
C ALA A 389 -31.08 1.96 -14.05
N HIS A 390 -30.55 3.17 -14.21
CA HIS A 390 -29.46 3.44 -15.17
C HIS A 390 -28.17 2.68 -14.86
N LYS A 391 -27.76 2.61 -13.58
CA LYS A 391 -26.58 1.83 -13.18
C LYS A 391 -26.75 0.35 -13.50
N LEU A 392 -27.92 -0.22 -13.19
CA LEU A 392 -28.24 -1.62 -13.48
C LEU A 392 -28.33 -1.91 -14.98
N LEU A 393 -28.99 -1.03 -15.76
CA LEU A 393 -29.06 -1.13 -17.22
C LEU A 393 -27.65 -1.09 -17.84
N ARG A 394 -26.83 -0.14 -17.40
CA ARG A 394 -25.46 -0.01 -17.90
C ARG A 394 -24.62 -1.24 -17.60
N TYR A 395 -24.74 -1.82 -16.40
CA TYR A 395 -23.97 -2.99 -15.99
C TYR A 395 -24.26 -4.22 -16.86
N VAL A 396 -25.49 -4.37 -17.37
CA VAL A 396 -25.92 -5.53 -18.16
C VAL A 396 -25.86 -5.33 -19.68
N LEU A 397 -25.32 -4.21 -20.17
CA LEU A 397 -25.18 -3.94 -21.60
C LEU A 397 -24.41 -5.06 -22.32
N THR A 398 -24.88 -5.38 -23.52
CA THR A 398 -24.25 -6.35 -24.43
C THR A 398 -23.26 -5.67 -25.38
N SER A 399 -22.40 -6.45 -26.03
CA SER A 399 -21.35 -5.93 -26.92
C SER A 399 -21.92 -5.09 -28.08
N ASP A 400 -23.07 -5.49 -28.62
CA ASP A 400 -23.73 -4.78 -29.73
C ASP A 400 -24.24 -3.39 -29.31
N GLU A 401 -24.53 -3.22 -28.02
CA GLU A 401 -25.02 -1.96 -27.47
C GLU A 401 -23.90 -0.97 -27.14
N LEU A 402 -22.62 -1.37 -27.22
CA LEU A 402 -21.45 -0.53 -26.90
C LEU A 402 -20.86 0.19 -28.12
N SER A 403 -21.67 0.46 -29.14
CA SER A 403 -21.25 1.28 -30.28
C SER A 403 -20.98 2.74 -29.87
N VAL A 404 -20.07 3.41 -30.60
CA VAL A 404 -19.74 4.83 -30.37
C VAL A 404 -20.99 5.73 -30.37
N PRO A 405 -21.95 5.61 -31.32
CA PRO A 405 -23.17 6.42 -31.28
C PRO A 405 -24.04 6.15 -30.06
N ALA A 406 -24.23 4.87 -29.68
CA ALA A 406 -25.06 4.51 -28.53
C ALA A 406 -24.46 5.02 -27.22
N GLU A 407 -23.14 4.89 -27.05
CA GLU A 407 -22.45 5.36 -25.86
C GLU A 407 -22.40 6.89 -25.77
N THR A 408 -22.25 7.57 -26.91
CA THR A 408 -22.36 9.04 -27.00
C THR A 408 -23.75 9.52 -26.60
N ALA A 409 -24.81 8.86 -27.09
CA ALA A 409 -26.19 9.18 -26.73
C ALA A 409 -26.45 8.98 -25.23
N ARG A 410 -25.91 7.92 -24.62
CA ARG A 410 -25.99 7.69 -23.17
C ARG A 410 -25.27 8.78 -22.38
N ALA A 411 -24.06 9.17 -22.77
CA ALA A 411 -23.33 10.25 -22.11
C ALA A 411 -24.09 11.58 -22.13
N ALA A 412 -24.71 11.91 -23.27
CA ALA A 412 -25.56 13.09 -23.41
C ALA A 412 -26.83 13.00 -22.54
N LEU A 413 -27.51 11.86 -22.54
CA LEU A 413 -28.70 11.61 -21.73
C LEU A 413 -28.41 11.78 -20.23
N TYR A 414 -27.35 11.14 -19.73
CA TYR A 414 -26.96 11.24 -18.32
C TYR A 414 -26.61 12.68 -17.93
N THR A 415 -25.92 13.42 -18.81
CA THR A 415 -25.60 14.83 -18.60
C THR A 415 -26.86 15.71 -18.55
N GLN A 416 -27.79 15.51 -19.49
CA GLN A 416 -29.05 16.25 -19.52
C GLN A 416 -29.88 16.02 -18.25
N GLN A 417 -30.00 14.76 -17.82
CA GLN A 417 -30.70 14.40 -16.60
C GLN A 417 -30.00 14.96 -15.36
N TYR A 418 -28.67 14.92 -15.30
CA TYR A 418 -27.88 15.51 -14.23
C TYR A 418 -28.21 17.00 -14.05
N LEU A 419 -28.13 17.78 -15.13
CA LEU A 419 -28.40 19.22 -15.11
C LEU A 419 -29.83 19.53 -14.67
N LYS A 420 -30.82 18.77 -15.16
CA LYS A 420 -32.22 18.91 -14.76
C LYS A 420 -32.44 18.56 -13.28
N ALA A 421 -31.69 17.60 -12.76
CA ALA A 421 -31.83 17.09 -11.40
C ALA A 421 -31.13 17.97 -10.34
N LEU A 422 -30.26 18.91 -10.72
CA LEU A 422 -29.60 19.83 -9.78
C LEU A 422 -30.58 20.66 -8.94
N LYS A 423 -31.81 20.89 -9.44
CA LYS A 423 -32.87 21.56 -8.68
C LYS A 423 -33.16 20.89 -7.33
N PHE A 424 -32.96 19.57 -7.22
CA PHE A 424 -33.25 18.82 -6.00
C PHE A 424 -32.22 19.01 -4.88
N GLY A 425 -31.04 19.54 -5.19
CA GLY A 425 -30.00 19.82 -4.21
C GLY A 425 -29.55 21.27 -4.19
N ALA A 426 -30.35 22.20 -4.73
CA ALA A 426 -30.02 23.62 -4.82
C ALA A 426 -29.80 24.27 -3.42
N ASP A 427 -30.60 23.85 -2.44
CA ASP A 427 -30.57 24.41 -1.08
C ASP A 427 -29.74 23.58 -0.09
N LEU A 428 -28.99 22.58 -0.58
CA LEU A 428 -28.16 21.73 0.28
C LEU A 428 -26.93 22.50 0.78
N PRO A 429 -26.50 22.27 2.04
CA PRO A 429 -25.22 22.77 2.54
C PRO A 429 -24.06 22.30 1.66
N SER A 430 -22.98 23.09 1.59
CA SER A 430 -21.80 22.73 0.79
C SER A 430 -21.04 21.48 1.26
N THR A 431 -21.41 20.93 2.42
CA THR A 431 -20.90 19.68 2.97
C THR A 431 -21.67 18.44 2.47
N GLU A 432 -22.89 18.63 1.98
CA GLU A 432 -23.73 17.55 1.46
C GLU A 432 -23.41 17.25 -0.01
N LEU A 433 -23.60 15.99 -0.39
CA LEU A 433 -23.48 15.56 -1.79
C LEU A 433 -24.76 15.89 -2.55
N GLN A 434 -24.64 16.16 -3.85
CA GLN A 434 -25.81 16.36 -4.69
C GLN A 434 -26.52 15.02 -4.93
N PRO A 435 -27.87 14.96 -4.82
CA PRO A 435 -28.61 13.74 -5.10
C PRO A 435 -28.39 13.17 -6.51
N ALA A 436 -27.97 14.01 -7.45
CA ALA A 436 -27.76 13.69 -8.86
C ALA A 436 -26.31 13.28 -9.21
N ASP A 437 -25.34 13.32 -8.26
CA ASP A 437 -23.91 13.15 -8.54
C ASP A 437 -23.56 11.90 -9.36
N ASP A 438 -24.28 10.80 -9.12
CA ASP A 438 -24.10 9.53 -9.84
C ASP A 438 -24.38 9.65 -11.35
N LEU A 439 -25.23 10.57 -11.80
CA LEU A 439 -25.48 10.81 -13.23
C LEU A 439 -24.26 11.45 -13.90
N ALA A 440 -23.57 12.37 -13.21
CA ALA A 440 -22.31 12.93 -13.71
C ALA A 440 -21.20 11.86 -13.76
N LEU A 441 -21.15 10.96 -12.78
CA LEU A 441 -20.22 9.83 -12.77
C LEU A 441 -20.54 8.80 -13.88
N LEU A 442 -21.83 8.54 -14.15
CA LEU A 442 -22.26 7.69 -15.28
C LEU A 442 -21.88 8.31 -16.63
N ALA A 443 -22.10 9.61 -16.80
CA ALA A 443 -21.71 10.35 -18.00
C ALA A 443 -20.18 10.36 -18.19
N ALA A 444 -19.42 10.58 -17.13
CA ALA A 444 -17.96 10.50 -17.17
C ALA A 444 -17.48 9.07 -17.49
N SER A 445 -18.08 8.04 -16.92
CA SER A 445 -17.76 6.63 -17.20
C SER A 445 -18.01 6.27 -18.68
N ALA A 446 -19.11 6.77 -19.26
CA ALA A 446 -19.39 6.59 -20.69
C ALA A 446 -18.35 7.29 -21.57
N ASN A 447 -17.92 8.50 -21.20
CA ASN A 447 -16.84 9.20 -21.90
C ASN A 447 -15.49 8.50 -21.77
N VAL A 448 -15.15 7.93 -20.62
CA VAL A 448 -13.92 7.13 -20.46
C VAL A 448 -13.99 5.88 -21.34
N ASN A 449 -15.14 5.22 -21.44
CA ASN A 449 -15.32 4.08 -22.34
C ASN A 449 -15.17 4.49 -23.82
N LEU A 450 -15.75 5.62 -24.21
CA LEU A 450 -15.58 6.19 -25.56
C LEU A 450 -14.10 6.49 -25.88
N TRP A 451 -13.37 7.09 -24.94
CA TRP A 451 -11.93 7.30 -25.09
C TRP A 451 -11.18 5.96 -25.22
N GLN A 452 -11.51 4.95 -24.42
CA GLN A 452 -10.86 3.64 -24.49
C GLN A 452 -11.05 2.96 -25.86
N THR A 453 -12.23 3.10 -26.48
CA THR A 453 -12.52 2.49 -27.79
C THR A 453 -11.96 3.29 -28.96
N THR A 454 -11.93 4.62 -28.85
CA THR A 454 -11.59 5.52 -29.98
C THR A 454 -10.17 6.09 -29.92
N SER A 455 -9.55 6.08 -28.74
CA SER A 455 -8.33 6.84 -28.41
C SER A 455 -8.43 8.36 -28.64
N ASP A 456 -9.65 8.91 -28.72
CA ASP A 456 -9.90 10.34 -28.94
C ASP A 456 -9.98 11.09 -27.60
N GLU A 457 -9.03 11.98 -27.37
CA GLU A 457 -8.89 12.75 -26.13
C GLU A 457 -10.11 13.63 -25.81
N LYS A 458 -10.92 14.00 -26.81
CA LYS A 458 -12.08 14.88 -26.59
C LYS A 458 -13.04 14.35 -25.53
N TYR A 459 -13.16 13.03 -25.41
CA TYR A 459 -14.04 12.41 -24.43
C TYR A 459 -13.48 12.56 -23.01
N LEU A 460 -12.15 12.50 -22.82
CA LEU A 460 -11.52 12.82 -21.53
C LEU A 460 -11.68 14.30 -21.18
N CYS A 461 -11.56 15.20 -22.16
CA CYS A 461 -11.79 16.64 -21.96
C CYS A 461 -13.24 16.90 -21.50
N THR A 462 -14.20 16.26 -22.18
CA THR A 462 -15.63 16.35 -21.85
C THR A 462 -15.93 15.80 -20.45
N ALA A 463 -15.36 14.65 -20.10
CA ALA A 463 -15.48 14.09 -18.76
C ALA A 463 -14.88 15.02 -17.70
N ALA A 464 -13.70 15.59 -17.95
CA ALA A 464 -13.05 16.53 -17.02
C ALA A 464 -13.89 17.80 -16.81
N ALA A 465 -14.40 18.40 -17.88
CA ALA A 465 -15.26 19.58 -17.80
C ALA A 465 -16.56 19.31 -17.01
N LEU A 466 -17.20 18.16 -17.26
CA LEU A 466 -18.41 17.76 -16.55
C LEU A 466 -18.14 17.51 -15.06
N LEU A 467 -17.05 16.80 -14.71
CA LEU A 467 -16.74 16.50 -13.31
C LEU A 467 -16.27 17.75 -12.54
N GLU A 468 -15.51 18.66 -13.16
CA GLU A 468 -15.18 19.96 -12.55
C GLU A 468 -16.46 20.78 -12.31
N PHE A 469 -17.39 20.79 -13.25
CA PHE A 469 -18.70 21.44 -13.06
C PHE A 469 -19.46 20.78 -11.90
N GLY A 470 -19.43 19.44 -11.83
CA GLY A 470 -20.00 18.68 -10.74
C GLY A 470 -19.44 19.07 -9.37
N LEU A 471 -18.13 19.28 -9.26
CA LEU A 471 -17.47 19.72 -8.03
C LEU A 471 -17.82 21.15 -7.61
N VAL A 472 -18.24 22.01 -8.53
CA VAL A 472 -18.82 23.32 -8.17
C VAL A 472 -20.15 23.15 -7.43
N LYS A 473 -20.94 22.14 -7.83
CA LYS A 473 -22.26 21.84 -7.25
C LYS A 473 -22.19 20.92 -6.03
N SER A 474 -21.18 20.06 -5.97
CA SER A 474 -20.97 19.05 -4.93
C SER A 474 -19.50 19.04 -4.49
N LYS A 475 -19.13 19.98 -3.60
CA LYS A 475 -17.72 20.23 -3.25
C LYS A 475 -17.06 19.05 -2.55
N GLN A 476 -17.81 18.19 -1.87
CA GLN A 476 -17.29 17.05 -1.12
C GLN A 476 -17.33 15.73 -1.92
N ALA A 477 -17.70 15.75 -3.21
CA ALA A 477 -17.80 14.55 -4.04
C ALA A 477 -16.42 13.94 -4.36
N TYR A 478 -15.88 13.17 -3.41
CA TYR A 478 -14.55 12.54 -3.50
C TYR A 478 -14.44 11.59 -4.70
N GLN A 479 -15.51 10.90 -5.09
CA GLN A 479 -15.53 10.02 -6.26
C GLN A 479 -15.22 10.78 -7.56
N MET A 480 -15.78 11.98 -7.71
CA MET A 480 -15.47 12.86 -8.86
C MET A 480 -14.01 13.33 -8.80
N ARG A 481 -13.51 13.68 -7.61
CA ARG A 481 -12.11 14.09 -7.43
C ARG A 481 -11.14 12.98 -7.81
N LEU A 482 -11.33 11.77 -7.31
CA LEU A 482 -10.46 10.62 -7.60
C LEU A 482 -10.47 10.26 -9.09
N LEU A 483 -11.64 10.28 -9.74
CA LEU A 483 -11.73 10.07 -11.19
C LEU A 483 -11.06 11.21 -11.97
N LEU A 484 -11.20 12.46 -11.54
CA LEU A 484 -10.49 13.60 -12.13
C LEU A 484 -8.98 13.50 -11.97
N VAL A 485 -8.46 13.00 -10.85
CA VAL A 485 -7.02 12.74 -10.69
C VAL A 485 -6.53 11.80 -11.79
N ARG A 486 -7.24 10.69 -12.04
CA ARG A 486 -6.91 9.75 -13.12
C ARG A 486 -6.99 10.39 -14.50
N ILE A 487 -8.10 11.08 -14.80
CA ILE A 487 -8.31 11.75 -16.09
C ILE A 487 -7.25 12.82 -16.34
N TYR A 488 -6.92 13.66 -15.36
CA TYR A 488 -5.92 14.70 -15.51
C TYR A 488 -4.51 14.16 -15.72
N ARG A 489 -4.18 13.01 -15.11
CA ARG A 489 -2.93 12.32 -15.38
C ARG A 489 -2.87 11.80 -16.82
N LEU A 490 -3.96 11.23 -17.34
CA LEU A 490 -4.05 10.80 -18.76
C LEU A 490 -3.96 12.00 -19.72
N LEU A 491 -4.58 13.12 -19.37
CA LEU A 491 -4.50 14.39 -20.09
C LEU A 491 -3.14 15.08 -19.95
N GLY A 492 -2.18 14.57 -19.18
CA GLY A 492 -0.87 15.22 -19.02
C GLY A 492 -0.93 16.56 -18.27
N ALA A 493 -1.92 16.73 -17.39
CA ALA A 493 -2.15 17.92 -16.58
C ALA A 493 -1.90 17.63 -15.07
N PRO A 494 -0.66 17.31 -14.66
CA PRO A 494 -0.36 16.87 -13.29
C PRO A 494 -0.64 17.94 -12.23
N GLY A 495 -0.51 19.22 -12.56
CA GLY A 495 -0.87 20.30 -11.64
C GLY A 495 -2.35 20.31 -11.27
N ALA A 496 -3.23 20.04 -12.24
CA ALA A 496 -4.67 19.91 -12.00
C ALA A 496 -4.99 18.62 -11.23
N ALA A 497 -4.29 17.52 -11.53
CA ALA A 497 -4.42 16.27 -10.77
C ALA A 497 -4.03 16.47 -9.29
N LEU A 498 -2.90 17.15 -9.02
CA LEU A 498 -2.43 17.43 -7.66
C LEU A 498 -3.42 18.29 -6.87
N GLU A 499 -4.03 19.29 -7.50
CA GLU A 499 -5.06 20.12 -6.86
C GLU A 499 -6.24 19.27 -6.37
N GLN A 500 -6.72 18.36 -7.22
CA GLN A 500 -7.82 17.48 -6.85
C GLN A 500 -7.41 16.46 -5.78
N TYR A 501 -6.20 15.90 -5.87
CA TYR A 501 -5.65 14.99 -4.87
C TYR A 501 -5.55 15.65 -3.48
N ARG A 502 -4.96 16.85 -3.40
CA ARG A 502 -4.86 17.60 -2.13
C ARG A 502 -6.23 17.95 -1.56
N ALA A 503 -7.21 18.23 -2.42
CA ALA A 503 -8.58 18.51 -1.99
C ALA A 503 -9.30 17.30 -1.35
N VAL A 504 -8.85 16.06 -1.60
CA VAL A 504 -9.36 14.86 -0.91
C VAL A 504 -8.89 14.81 0.55
N GLN A 505 -7.80 15.49 0.91
CA GLN A 505 -7.22 15.53 2.26
C GLN A 505 -6.89 14.13 2.84
N ILE A 506 -6.19 13.32 2.05
CA ILE A 506 -5.70 11.99 2.43
C ILE A 506 -4.78 12.10 3.66
N LYS A 507 -5.03 11.29 4.69
CA LYS A 507 -4.26 11.27 5.94
C LYS A 507 -4.02 9.86 6.45
N GLN A 508 -2.91 9.69 7.17
CA GLN A 508 -2.60 8.47 7.93
C GLN A 508 -2.68 7.21 7.05
N ILE A 509 -3.44 6.20 7.46
CA ILE A 509 -3.60 4.92 6.74
C ILE A 509 -4.08 5.10 5.30
N GLN A 510 -4.76 6.19 4.98
CA GLN A 510 -5.20 6.48 3.62
C GLN A 510 -4.01 6.71 2.66
N HIS A 511 -2.82 7.07 3.17
CA HIS A 511 -1.64 7.13 2.30
C HIS A 511 -1.25 5.74 1.78
N ASP A 512 -1.42 4.68 2.57
CA ASP A 512 -1.13 3.32 2.12
C ASP A 512 -2.13 2.84 1.07
N THR A 513 -3.39 3.25 1.20
CA THR A 513 -4.48 2.76 0.34
C THR A 513 -4.73 3.63 -0.89
N LEU A 514 -4.56 4.96 -0.81
CA LEU A 514 -5.00 5.92 -1.83
C LEU A 514 -3.88 6.76 -2.46
N SER A 515 -2.65 6.78 -1.93
CA SER A 515 -1.60 7.64 -2.51
C SER A 515 -1.20 7.26 -3.93
N HIS A 516 -1.45 6.00 -4.31
CA HIS A 516 -1.24 5.47 -5.65
C HIS A 516 -2.01 6.25 -6.75
N PHE A 517 -3.12 6.94 -6.44
CA PHE A 517 -3.86 7.74 -7.41
C PHE A 517 -3.02 8.85 -8.04
N LEU A 518 -2.10 9.45 -7.27
CA LEU A 518 -1.22 10.52 -7.73
C LEU A 518 0.24 10.08 -7.85
N LEU A 519 0.74 9.31 -6.87
CA LEU A 519 2.16 9.07 -6.67
C LEU A 519 2.71 7.85 -7.44
N SER A 520 1.86 7.02 -8.03
CA SER A 520 2.34 6.00 -8.98
C SER A 520 2.93 6.66 -10.22
N ARG A 521 4.06 6.16 -10.77
CA ARG A 521 4.73 6.72 -11.97
C ARG A 521 4.91 8.26 -11.93
N CYS A 522 4.99 8.86 -10.75
CA CYS A 522 4.97 10.30 -10.60
C CYS A 522 6.25 11.00 -11.06
N SER A 523 7.36 10.26 -11.13
CA SER A 523 8.61 10.64 -11.80
C SER A 523 8.38 11.18 -13.22
N THR A 524 7.40 10.64 -13.97
CA THR A 524 7.02 11.12 -15.31
C THR A 524 6.55 12.59 -15.30
N PHE A 525 6.02 13.07 -14.18
CA PHE A 525 5.46 14.41 -14.03
C PHE A 525 6.28 15.31 -13.11
N SER A 526 7.33 14.78 -12.48
CA SER A 526 8.09 15.48 -11.47
C SER A 526 8.99 16.56 -12.07
N LEU A 527 9.00 17.72 -11.43
CA LEU A 527 9.81 18.88 -11.82
C LEU A 527 11.01 19.09 -10.88
N ALA A 528 11.36 18.08 -10.08
CA ALA A 528 12.42 18.18 -9.08
C ALA A 528 13.79 18.51 -9.69
N ALA A 529 14.08 17.99 -10.89
CA ALA A 529 15.30 18.34 -11.63
C ALA A 529 15.38 19.85 -11.97
N ALA A 530 14.25 20.51 -12.16
CA ALA A 530 14.19 21.97 -12.34
C ALA A 530 14.21 22.75 -11.01
N GLY A 531 14.13 22.05 -9.87
CA GLY A 531 14.10 22.63 -8.52
C GLY A 531 12.71 22.70 -7.88
N ASP A 532 11.65 22.30 -8.57
CA ASP A 532 10.30 22.22 -8.01
C ASP A 532 10.11 20.85 -7.33
N ILE A 533 10.26 20.84 -6.00
CA ILE A 533 10.21 19.63 -5.15
C ILE A 533 8.79 19.27 -4.69
N THR A 534 7.75 19.74 -5.39
CA THR A 534 6.35 19.53 -4.97
C THR A 534 6.01 18.04 -4.83
N TYR A 535 6.24 17.24 -5.88
CA TYR A 535 5.95 15.80 -5.85
C TYR A 535 6.80 15.04 -4.82
N HIS A 536 8.06 15.43 -4.64
CA HIS A 536 8.93 14.86 -3.60
C HIS A 536 8.36 15.12 -2.21
N THR A 537 7.85 16.33 -1.95
CA THR A 537 7.23 16.68 -0.67
C THR A 537 5.97 15.85 -0.39
N GLU A 538 5.13 15.62 -1.41
CA GLU A 538 3.95 14.72 -1.29
C GLU A 538 4.36 13.27 -1.00
N GLY A 539 5.44 12.78 -1.63
CA GLY A 539 6.00 11.45 -1.37
C GLY A 539 6.52 11.29 0.06
N LEU A 540 7.21 12.32 0.57
CA LEU A 540 7.67 12.36 1.96
C LEU A 540 6.52 12.37 2.96
N GLU A 541 5.48 13.19 2.72
CA GLU A 541 4.29 13.23 3.57
C GLU A 541 3.57 11.86 3.57
N ALA A 542 3.39 11.25 2.40
CA ALA A 542 2.79 9.93 2.28
C ALA A 542 3.60 8.83 2.98
N SER A 543 4.93 8.95 3.02
CA SER A 543 5.82 7.96 3.66
C SER A 543 5.78 8.02 5.20
N GLN A 544 5.27 9.10 5.79
CA GLN A 544 5.26 9.30 7.24
C GLN A 544 4.42 8.24 7.99
N ILE A 545 3.42 7.64 7.34
CA ILE A 545 2.60 6.57 7.93
C ILE A 545 3.44 5.33 8.28
N TYR A 546 4.44 4.97 7.47
CA TYR A 546 5.26 3.79 7.70
C TYR A 546 6.22 3.99 8.88
N LEU A 547 6.78 5.20 9.01
CA LEU A 547 7.62 5.57 10.16
C LEU A 547 6.81 5.57 11.46
N THR A 548 5.57 6.06 11.41
CA THR A 548 4.66 6.11 12.56
C THR A 548 4.15 4.73 12.95
N ASN A 549 3.85 3.86 11.97
CA ASN A 549 3.48 2.47 12.22
C ASN A 549 4.56 1.72 12.99
N PHE A 550 5.83 1.87 12.56
CA PHE A 550 6.96 1.23 13.21
C PHE A 550 7.12 1.62 14.69
N SER A 551 6.73 2.86 15.08
CA SER A 551 6.78 3.30 16.47
C SER A 551 5.54 2.91 17.28
N ASP A 552 4.35 3.08 16.70
CA ASP A 552 3.09 3.13 17.45
C ASP A 552 2.43 1.76 17.59
N THR A 553 2.46 0.93 16.55
CA THR A 553 1.73 -0.35 16.54
C THR A 553 2.24 -1.30 17.62
N GLY A 554 3.56 -1.38 17.81
CA GLY A 554 4.15 -2.14 18.92
C GLY A 554 3.76 -1.63 20.31
N GLU A 555 3.43 -0.34 20.46
CA GLU A 555 2.89 0.20 21.71
C GLU A 555 1.42 -0.19 21.91
N TYR A 556 0.59 -0.17 20.87
CA TYR A 556 -0.78 -0.64 20.94
C TYR A 556 -0.87 -2.13 21.28
N VAL A 557 0.00 -2.96 20.72
CA VAL A 557 0.14 -4.38 21.11
C VAL A 557 0.43 -4.49 22.61
N SER A 558 1.36 -3.66 23.12
CA SER A 558 1.72 -3.68 24.54
C SER A 558 0.55 -3.28 25.46
N ARG A 559 -0.19 -2.23 25.09
CA ARG A 559 -1.38 -1.77 25.81
C ARG A 559 -2.51 -2.83 25.79
N ALA A 560 -2.66 -3.55 24.69
CA ALA A 560 -3.64 -4.63 24.56
C ALA A 560 -3.34 -5.81 25.50
N PHE A 561 -2.07 -6.18 25.69
CA PHE A 561 -1.69 -7.18 26.69
C PHE A 561 -2.00 -6.72 28.12
N ALA A 562 -1.67 -5.47 28.46
CA ALA A 562 -1.91 -4.90 29.78
C ALA A 562 -3.41 -4.78 30.11
N SER A 563 -4.26 -4.57 29.11
CA SER A 563 -5.72 -4.43 29.25
C SER A 563 -6.50 -5.73 28.96
N GLU A 564 -5.79 -6.85 28.79
CA GLU A 564 -6.36 -8.18 28.48
C GLU A 564 -7.24 -8.21 27.22
N LYS A 565 -6.93 -7.39 26.21
CA LYS A 565 -7.62 -7.32 24.91
C LYS A 565 -7.04 -8.33 23.92
N TYR A 566 -7.09 -9.60 24.29
CA TYR A 566 -6.44 -10.69 23.56
C TYR A 566 -6.97 -10.92 22.15
N SER A 567 -8.25 -10.64 21.90
CA SER A 567 -8.83 -10.76 20.55
C SER A 567 -8.23 -9.77 19.54
N GLN A 568 -7.70 -8.63 19.98
CA GLN A 568 -7.17 -7.57 19.11
C GLN A 568 -5.67 -7.71 18.82
N ILE A 569 -4.92 -8.43 19.67
CA ILE A 569 -3.46 -8.54 19.53
C ILE A 569 -3.04 -9.19 18.20
N PRO A 570 -3.62 -10.33 17.77
CA PRO A 570 -3.31 -10.90 16.46
C PRO A 570 -3.59 -9.92 15.32
N GLU A 571 -4.69 -9.17 15.39
CA GLU A 571 -5.05 -8.16 14.38
C GLU A 571 -4.04 -7.02 14.31
N PHE A 572 -3.53 -6.53 15.45
CA PHE A 572 -2.47 -5.52 15.46
C PHE A 572 -1.16 -6.03 14.86
N ILE A 573 -0.80 -7.30 15.10
CA ILE A 573 0.40 -7.91 14.52
C ILE A 573 0.24 -8.07 13.01
N ILE A 574 -0.94 -8.51 12.54
CA ILE A 574 -1.25 -8.60 11.10
C ILE A 574 -1.22 -7.22 10.45
N PHE A 575 -1.81 -6.21 11.10
CA PHE A 575 -1.77 -4.83 10.63
C PHE A 575 -0.34 -4.29 10.51
N GLU A 576 0.49 -4.52 11.54
CA GLU A 576 1.91 -4.15 11.53
C GLU A 576 2.64 -4.79 10.34
N ASP A 577 2.47 -6.10 10.15
CA ASP A 577 3.12 -6.87 9.09
C ASP A 577 2.67 -6.45 7.69
N ARG A 578 1.37 -6.19 7.50
CA ARG A 578 0.81 -5.72 6.23
C ARG A 578 1.31 -4.33 5.85
N LEU A 579 1.48 -3.45 6.82
CA LEU A 579 1.92 -2.08 6.58
C LEU A 579 3.45 -1.99 6.44
N GLU A 580 4.19 -2.80 7.21
CA GLU A 580 5.65 -2.94 7.07
C GLU A 580 6.00 -3.52 5.70
N ASN A 581 5.31 -4.57 5.25
CA ASN A 581 5.51 -5.19 3.93
C ASN A 581 4.54 -4.68 2.84
N SER A 582 4.08 -3.43 2.94
CA SER A 582 3.18 -2.85 1.93
C SER A 582 3.85 -2.69 0.58
N LEU A 583 3.16 -3.07 -0.50
CA LEU A 583 3.58 -2.80 -1.88
C LEU A 583 3.64 -1.28 -2.16
N GLN A 584 2.67 -0.53 -1.65
CA GLN A 584 2.60 0.92 -1.88
C GLN A 584 3.79 1.65 -1.25
N ARG A 585 4.28 1.16 -0.11
CA ARG A 585 5.49 1.69 0.53
C ARG A 585 6.69 1.66 -0.40
N ASP A 586 6.99 0.49 -0.96
CA ASP A 586 8.20 0.32 -1.75
C ASP A 586 8.03 0.88 -3.18
N LEU A 587 6.78 0.96 -3.67
CA LEU A 587 6.44 1.76 -4.85
C LEU A 587 6.77 3.25 -4.63
N LEU A 588 6.35 3.82 -3.50
CA LEU A 588 6.69 5.21 -3.15
C LEU A 588 8.20 5.40 -2.98
N LYS A 589 8.89 4.44 -2.36
CA LYS A 589 10.34 4.47 -2.20
C LYS A 589 11.07 4.51 -3.55
N VAL A 590 10.66 3.66 -4.50
CA VAL A 590 11.21 3.63 -5.86
C VAL A 590 10.93 4.95 -6.57
N GLU A 591 9.69 5.46 -6.55
CA GLU A 591 9.36 6.73 -7.20
C GLU A 591 10.12 7.92 -6.57
N ASP A 592 10.24 7.97 -5.24
CA ASP A 592 11.01 9.00 -4.54
C ASP A 592 12.48 8.98 -4.96
N LEU A 593 13.10 7.80 -5.04
CA LEU A 593 14.47 7.65 -5.51
C LEU A 593 14.63 8.18 -6.95
N ARG A 594 13.72 7.80 -7.85
CA ARG A 594 13.71 8.26 -9.25
C ARG A 594 13.62 9.78 -9.34
N VAL A 595 12.78 10.40 -8.51
CA VAL A 595 12.62 11.86 -8.43
C VAL A 595 13.88 12.53 -7.86
N ARG A 596 14.43 12.00 -6.76
CA ARG A 596 15.61 12.56 -6.08
C ARG A 596 16.86 12.52 -6.94
N LEU A 597 17.10 11.46 -7.71
CA LEU A 597 18.27 11.37 -8.59
C LEU A 597 18.30 12.44 -9.69
N GLY A 598 17.15 12.99 -10.07
CA GLY A 598 17.09 14.13 -10.98
C GLY A 598 17.48 15.47 -10.33
N HIS A 599 17.37 15.58 -9.01
CA HIS A 599 17.54 16.81 -8.23
C HIS A 599 18.87 16.87 -7.45
N GLU A 600 19.20 15.77 -6.77
CA GLU A 600 20.32 15.63 -5.85
C GLU A 600 21.62 15.27 -6.60
N ALA A 601 22.76 15.67 -6.04
CA ALA A 601 24.05 15.21 -6.56
C ALA A 601 24.28 13.75 -6.15
N VAL A 602 24.50 12.87 -7.12
CA VAL A 602 24.87 11.48 -6.86
C VAL A 602 26.22 11.45 -6.15
N SER A 603 26.22 10.97 -4.91
CA SER A 603 27.40 10.83 -4.05
C SER A 603 27.53 9.38 -3.56
N SER A 604 28.73 8.99 -3.10
CA SER A 604 28.93 7.65 -2.53
C SER A 604 28.03 7.38 -1.34
N GLU A 605 27.83 8.36 -0.47
CA GLU A 605 26.96 8.24 0.71
C GLU A 605 25.50 7.98 0.33
N LEU A 606 24.99 8.69 -0.69
CA LEU A 606 23.66 8.47 -1.24
C LEU A 606 23.50 7.04 -1.80
N VAL A 607 24.47 6.61 -2.60
CA VAL A 607 24.48 5.27 -3.23
C VAL A 607 24.50 4.18 -2.16
N ASP A 608 25.35 4.32 -1.14
CA ASP A 608 25.52 3.36 -0.06
C ASP A 608 24.25 3.25 0.80
N MET A 609 23.65 4.39 1.17
CA MET A 609 22.40 4.43 1.93
C MET A 609 21.24 3.77 1.16
N GLU A 610 21.02 4.18 -0.08
CA GLU A 610 19.93 3.66 -0.90
C GLU A 610 20.14 2.18 -1.27
N LEU A 611 21.38 1.73 -1.50
CA LEU A 611 21.67 0.32 -1.77
C LEU A 611 21.17 -0.59 -0.64
N VAL A 612 21.43 -0.20 0.62
CA VAL A 612 21.00 -0.97 1.80
C VAL A 612 19.47 -1.02 1.88
N GLU A 613 18.79 0.11 1.69
CA GLU A 613 17.32 0.17 1.75
C GLU A 613 16.64 -0.62 0.61
N LEU A 614 17.19 -0.55 -0.60
CA LEU A 614 16.67 -1.30 -1.75
C LEU A 614 16.85 -2.82 -1.56
N LYS A 615 17.97 -3.27 -0.98
CA LYS A 615 18.17 -4.69 -0.62
C LYS A 615 17.12 -5.17 0.36
N PHE A 616 16.76 -4.36 1.37
CA PHE A 616 15.69 -4.72 2.31
C PHE A 616 14.35 -4.85 1.60
N SER A 617 14.05 -3.94 0.68
CA SER A 617 12.81 -3.95 -0.13
C SER A 617 12.72 -5.22 -0.99
N LEU A 618 13.81 -5.64 -1.65
CA LEU A 618 13.86 -6.86 -2.46
C LEU A 618 13.60 -8.15 -1.66
N ASP A 619 13.86 -8.15 -0.36
CA ASP A 619 13.71 -9.32 0.52
C ASP A 619 12.32 -9.40 1.17
N ARG A 620 11.39 -8.49 0.83
CA ARG A 620 10.00 -8.49 1.30
C ARG A 620 9.09 -9.38 0.47
N GLN A 621 8.13 -10.00 1.12
CA GLN A 621 6.90 -10.51 0.51
C GLN A 621 5.81 -9.46 0.67
N TYR A 622 5.34 -8.90 -0.45
CA TYR A 622 4.43 -7.76 -0.40
C TYR A 622 2.98 -8.11 -0.08
N PHE A 623 2.32 -7.19 0.63
CA PHE A 623 0.87 -7.09 0.67
C PHE A 623 0.42 -5.87 -0.14
N ASP A 624 -0.51 -6.08 -1.08
CA ASP A 624 -1.15 -4.97 -1.78
C ASP A 624 -2.38 -4.51 -0.99
N ASN A 625 -2.25 -3.37 -0.31
CA ASN A 625 -3.32 -2.77 0.48
C ASN A 625 -4.04 -1.63 -0.27
N ARG A 626 -3.72 -1.40 -1.54
CA ARG A 626 -4.29 -0.30 -2.31
C ARG A 626 -5.78 -0.52 -2.52
N ASP A 627 -6.55 0.55 -2.31
CA ASP A 627 -7.99 0.52 -2.48
C ASP A 627 -8.36 0.98 -3.89
N PHE A 628 -8.67 0.01 -4.74
CA PHE A 628 -9.17 0.24 -6.10
C PHE A 628 -10.70 0.32 -6.15
N ASP A 629 -11.40 -0.19 -5.13
CA ASP A 629 -12.86 -0.28 -5.07
C ASP A 629 -13.51 1.06 -4.71
N ILE A 630 -12.77 1.97 -4.07
CA ILE A 630 -13.20 3.35 -3.81
C ILE A 630 -13.57 4.12 -5.09
N LEU A 631 -13.01 3.73 -6.23
CA LEU A 631 -13.33 4.30 -7.54
C LEU A 631 -14.56 3.59 -8.09
N VAL A 632 -15.69 4.31 -8.14
CA VAL A 632 -16.96 3.75 -8.58
C VAL A 632 -16.89 3.17 -9.99
N ASN A 633 -17.12 1.86 -10.10
CA ASN A 633 -17.14 1.19 -11.39
C ASN A 633 -18.58 1.05 -11.91
N TYR A 634 -18.99 1.99 -12.74
CA TYR A 634 -20.24 1.91 -13.51
C TYR A 634 -20.02 1.39 -14.93
N GLN A 635 -18.89 0.76 -15.23
CA GLN A 635 -18.71 0.14 -16.56
C GLN A 635 -19.60 -1.09 -16.74
N PRO A 636 -20.00 -1.39 -18.00
CA PRO A 636 -20.64 -2.66 -18.33
C PRO A 636 -19.79 -3.84 -17.86
N LYS A 637 -20.43 -4.93 -17.42
CA LYS A 637 -19.72 -6.14 -16.93
C LYS A 637 -18.76 -6.75 -17.96
N ILE A 638 -19.03 -6.53 -19.26
CA ILE A 638 -18.23 -7.03 -20.38
C ILE A 638 -17.04 -6.12 -20.72
N SER A 639 -16.97 -4.93 -20.13
CA SER A 639 -15.89 -3.97 -20.34
C SER A 639 -14.86 -4.06 -19.22
N LYS A 640 -13.64 -3.57 -19.50
CA LYS A 640 -12.63 -3.35 -18.46
C LYS A 640 -13.19 -2.39 -17.39
N SER A 641 -12.78 -2.58 -16.14
CA SER A 641 -13.19 -1.70 -15.06
C SER A 641 -12.75 -0.25 -15.31
N ILE A 642 -13.41 0.71 -14.67
CA ILE A 642 -12.99 2.12 -14.73
C ILE A 642 -11.53 2.30 -14.25
N ASN A 643 -11.08 1.49 -13.29
CA ASN A 643 -9.70 1.49 -12.80
C ASN A 643 -8.75 1.09 -13.95
N ASP A 644 -9.01 -0.05 -14.60
CA ASP A 644 -8.14 -0.60 -15.65
C ASP A 644 -8.11 0.29 -16.89
N GLN A 645 -9.25 0.87 -17.25
CA GLN A 645 -9.32 1.83 -18.36
C GLN A 645 -8.49 3.07 -18.06
N THR A 646 -8.42 3.51 -16.80
CA THR A 646 -7.73 4.75 -16.43
C THR A 646 -6.32 4.56 -15.89
N LEU A 647 -5.72 3.39 -16.09
CA LEU A 647 -4.30 3.15 -15.82
C LEU A 647 -3.43 3.97 -16.78
N ILE A 648 -2.38 4.60 -16.23
CA ILE A 648 -1.38 5.24 -17.07
C ILE A 648 -0.69 4.16 -17.92
N PHE A 649 -0.58 4.41 -19.22
CA PHE A 649 -0.03 3.49 -20.23
C PHE A 649 -0.77 2.15 -20.35
N GLY A 650 -1.96 2.01 -19.73
CA GLY A 650 -2.73 0.76 -19.72
C GLY A 650 -2.03 -0.38 -18.96
N LYS A 651 -1.14 -0.04 -18.03
CA LYS A 651 -0.32 -1.00 -17.28
C LYS A 651 -0.50 -0.81 -15.78
N PRO A 652 -0.76 -1.87 -14.99
CA PRO A 652 -0.79 -1.75 -13.53
C PRO A 652 0.62 -1.53 -12.96
N GLU A 653 0.72 -0.82 -11.84
CA GLU A 653 1.97 -0.70 -11.08
C GLU A 653 2.00 -1.70 -9.92
N GLY A 654 2.02 -3.00 -10.22
CA GLY A 654 2.00 -4.07 -9.24
C GLY A 654 3.38 -4.42 -8.67
N GLN A 655 3.49 -5.64 -8.14
CA GLN A 655 4.74 -6.17 -7.62
C GLN A 655 5.80 -6.34 -8.71
N GLY A 656 5.39 -6.69 -9.94
CA GLY A 656 6.30 -6.89 -11.07
C GLY A 656 7.03 -5.61 -11.47
N TRP A 657 6.28 -4.50 -11.52
CA TRP A 657 6.82 -3.16 -11.76
C TRP A 657 7.81 -2.76 -10.67
N VAL A 658 7.43 -2.87 -9.38
CA VAL A 658 8.31 -2.52 -8.25
C VAL A 658 9.58 -3.37 -8.28
N THR A 659 9.44 -4.69 -8.48
CA THR A 659 10.57 -5.63 -8.52
C THR A 659 11.54 -5.31 -9.66
N SER A 660 11.02 -4.99 -10.85
CA SER A 660 11.83 -4.62 -12.02
C SER A 660 12.71 -3.40 -11.74
N PHE A 661 12.12 -2.33 -11.21
CA PHE A 661 12.87 -1.12 -10.88
C PHE A 661 13.81 -1.33 -9.69
N LEU A 662 13.39 -2.03 -8.63
CA LEU A 662 14.26 -2.39 -7.52
C LEU A 662 15.51 -3.16 -7.99
N LYS A 663 15.36 -4.14 -8.89
CA LYS A 663 16.49 -4.90 -9.44
C LYS A 663 17.46 -3.98 -10.21
N VAL A 664 16.93 -3.13 -11.10
CA VAL A 664 17.73 -2.19 -11.89
C VAL A 664 18.54 -1.25 -10.99
N TYR A 665 17.87 -0.60 -10.02
CA TYR A 665 18.52 0.35 -9.12
C TYR A 665 19.51 -0.33 -8.17
N THR A 666 19.13 -1.48 -7.59
CA THR A 666 20.01 -2.23 -6.68
C THR A 666 21.28 -2.66 -7.39
N ARG A 667 21.19 -3.17 -8.63
CA ARG A 667 22.36 -3.60 -9.39
C ARG A 667 23.30 -2.44 -9.70
N ALA A 668 22.75 -1.32 -10.19
CA ALA A 668 23.54 -0.13 -10.47
C ALA A 668 24.23 0.43 -9.22
N PHE A 669 23.53 0.44 -8.08
CA PHE A 669 24.09 0.96 -6.83
C PHE A 669 25.11 -0.01 -6.24
N GLN A 670 24.91 -1.32 -6.39
CA GLN A 670 25.88 -2.34 -5.99
C GLN A 670 27.20 -2.18 -6.73
N HIS A 671 27.18 -1.91 -8.03
CA HIS A 671 28.39 -1.63 -8.82
C HIS A 671 29.09 -0.33 -8.38
N ALA A 672 28.30 0.72 -8.15
CA ALA A 672 28.80 2.03 -7.76
C ALA A 672 29.35 2.08 -6.32
N SER A 673 28.81 1.24 -5.42
CA SER A 673 29.16 1.16 -3.99
C SER A 673 30.42 0.32 -3.72
N ASP A 674 31.12 0.61 -2.63
CA ASP A 674 32.19 -0.22 -2.05
C ASP A 674 31.67 -1.22 -0.99
N LEU A 675 30.38 -1.19 -0.65
CA LEU A 675 29.76 -2.08 0.32
C LEU A 675 29.55 -3.48 -0.26
N ASP A 676 30.47 -4.40 0.04
CA ASP A 676 30.20 -5.84 -0.07
C ASP A 676 29.44 -6.36 1.17
N GLU A 677 29.04 -7.63 1.15
CA GLU A 677 28.30 -8.25 2.27
C GLU A 677 29.06 -8.17 3.60
N THR A 678 30.39 -8.29 3.57
CA THR A 678 31.22 -8.22 4.78
C THR A 678 31.29 -6.81 5.34
N VAL A 679 31.42 -5.79 4.46
CA VAL A 679 31.44 -4.39 4.87
C VAL A 679 30.06 -3.98 5.39
N GLU A 680 29.00 -4.33 4.68
CA GLU A 680 27.61 -4.05 5.09
C GLU A 680 27.33 -4.63 6.48
N GLU A 681 27.66 -5.89 6.75
CA GLU A 681 27.44 -6.53 8.06
C GLU A 681 28.11 -5.76 9.22
N LYS A 682 29.27 -5.14 8.96
CA LYS A 682 30.04 -4.41 9.99
C LYS A 682 29.63 -2.95 10.12
N LEU A 683 29.08 -2.33 9.08
CA LEU A 683 28.69 -0.92 9.07
C LEU A 683 27.18 -0.69 9.25
N LEU A 684 26.36 -1.73 9.09
CA LEU A 684 24.92 -1.62 9.24
C LEU A 684 24.56 -1.15 10.66
N ILE A 685 23.79 -0.07 10.71
CA ILE A 685 23.23 0.48 11.95
C ILE A 685 21.79 -0.01 12.06
N GLY A 686 21.48 -0.71 13.14
CA GLY A 686 20.16 -1.29 13.37
C GLY A 686 20.06 -2.76 13.00
N ASP A 687 18.90 -3.33 13.26
CA ASP A 687 18.58 -4.71 12.93
C ASP A 687 18.20 -4.83 11.46
N ARG A 688 18.70 -5.86 10.78
CA ARG A 688 18.19 -6.23 9.46
C ARG A 688 16.72 -6.67 9.59
N PRO A 689 15.80 -6.13 8.76
CA PRO A 689 14.42 -6.59 8.75
C PRO A 689 14.31 -8.09 8.53
N LYS A 690 13.22 -8.70 9.01
CA LYS A 690 12.94 -10.10 8.73
C LYS A 690 12.77 -10.27 7.22
N GLN A 691 13.53 -11.20 6.62
CA GLN A 691 13.32 -11.59 5.24
C GLN A 691 12.03 -12.41 5.15
N THR A 692 11.03 -11.88 4.47
CA THR A 692 9.73 -12.52 4.30
C THR A 692 9.60 -13.19 2.93
N SER A 693 10.40 -12.77 1.94
CA SER A 693 10.40 -13.36 0.61
C SER A 693 11.04 -14.76 0.59
N PRO A 694 10.37 -15.79 0.05
CA PRO A 694 10.98 -17.10 -0.19
C PRO A 694 12.19 -17.03 -1.13
N LYS A 695 12.21 -16.06 -2.06
CA LYS A 695 13.29 -15.84 -3.02
C LYS A 695 14.57 -15.34 -2.35
N ALA A 696 14.52 -14.85 -1.11
CA ALA A 696 15.69 -14.38 -0.36
C ALA A 696 16.77 -15.45 -0.13
N LYS A 697 16.42 -16.74 -0.30
CA LYS A 697 17.39 -17.87 -0.24
C LYS A 697 18.33 -17.95 -1.44
N ILE A 698 17.95 -17.34 -2.58
CA ILE A 698 18.76 -17.30 -3.79
C ILE A 698 19.78 -16.15 -3.63
N PRO A 699 21.05 -16.33 -4.01
CA PRO A 699 22.04 -15.26 -3.96
C PRO A 699 21.56 -13.99 -4.67
N LEU A 700 21.82 -12.81 -4.07
CA LEU A 700 21.34 -11.53 -4.59
C LEU A 700 21.76 -11.30 -6.05
N ASN A 701 23.03 -11.56 -6.38
CA ASN A 701 23.56 -11.35 -7.73
C ASN A 701 22.82 -12.18 -8.80
N GLU A 702 22.37 -13.39 -8.45
CA GLU A 702 21.58 -14.22 -9.36
C GLU A 702 20.18 -13.64 -9.54
N ARG A 703 19.51 -13.26 -8.44
CA ARG A 703 18.18 -12.63 -8.45
C ARG A 703 18.13 -11.33 -9.27
N LEU A 704 19.19 -10.53 -9.21
CA LEU A 704 19.27 -9.26 -9.95
C LEU A 704 19.38 -9.44 -11.47
N ARG A 705 19.81 -10.61 -11.94
CA ARG A 705 19.96 -10.92 -13.38
C ARG A 705 18.71 -11.57 -13.98
N VAL A 706 17.85 -12.15 -13.15
CA VAL A 706 16.62 -12.81 -13.61
C VAL A 706 15.48 -11.80 -13.72
N HIS A 707 14.87 -11.74 -14.90
CA HIS A 707 13.65 -10.99 -15.16
C HIS A 707 12.54 -11.98 -15.52
N GLU A 708 11.50 -12.05 -14.70
CA GLU A 708 10.39 -12.98 -14.91
C GLU A 708 9.38 -12.37 -15.89
N GLU A 709 8.72 -13.19 -16.71
CA GLU A 709 7.71 -12.68 -17.66
C GLU A 709 6.55 -11.96 -16.94
N GLU A 710 6.21 -12.44 -15.74
CA GLU A 710 5.23 -11.82 -14.83
C GLU A 710 5.66 -10.43 -14.36
N ASP A 711 6.96 -10.17 -14.22
CA ASP A 711 7.47 -8.84 -13.87
C ASP A 711 7.34 -7.88 -15.09
N ILE A 712 7.66 -8.39 -16.27
CA ILE A 712 7.73 -7.62 -17.53
C ILE A 712 6.35 -7.20 -18.02
N VAL A 713 5.30 -8.00 -17.77
CA VAL A 713 3.94 -7.69 -18.26
C VAL A 713 3.38 -6.39 -17.68
N GLU A 714 3.84 -5.97 -16.50
CA GLU A 714 3.46 -4.72 -15.84
C GLU A 714 4.21 -3.49 -16.36
N LEU A 715 5.29 -3.69 -17.12
CA LEU A 715 6.07 -2.61 -17.72
C LEU A 715 5.42 -2.09 -19.00
N SER A 716 5.52 -0.78 -19.23
CA SER A 716 5.31 -0.21 -20.55
C SER A 716 6.42 -0.69 -21.52
N PRO A 717 6.20 -0.68 -22.84
CA PRO A 717 7.25 -1.02 -23.80
C PRO A 717 8.52 -0.16 -23.64
N ASP A 718 8.33 1.12 -23.28
CA ASP A 718 9.44 2.05 -23.06
C ASP A 718 10.15 1.76 -21.71
N GLU A 719 9.41 1.35 -20.66
CA GLU A 719 9.98 0.88 -19.38
C GLU A 719 10.78 -0.42 -19.55
N ASP A 720 10.28 -1.40 -20.30
CA ASP A 720 11.02 -2.64 -20.63
C ASP A 720 12.27 -2.36 -21.48
N SER A 721 12.21 -1.42 -22.42
CA SER A 721 13.40 -0.98 -23.14
C SER A 721 14.44 -0.34 -22.21
N PHE A 722 13.99 0.40 -21.19
CA PHE A 722 14.86 1.01 -20.18
C PHE A 722 15.51 -0.05 -19.29
N THR A 723 14.76 -1.04 -18.78
CA THR A 723 15.35 -2.11 -17.94
C THR A 723 16.38 -2.95 -18.71
N LYS A 724 16.15 -3.18 -20.01
CA LYS A 724 17.11 -3.83 -20.92
C LYS A 724 18.38 -2.99 -21.13
N PHE A 725 18.23 -1.67 -21.29
CA PHE A 725 19.38 -0.76 -21.36
C PHE A 725 20.21 -0.84 -20.08
N CYS A 726 19.58 -0.73 -18.90
CA CYS A 726 20.27 -0.80 -17.61
C CYS A 726 20.98 -2.15 -17.43
N SER A 727 20.34 -3.25 -17.80
CA SER A 727 20.95 -4.60 -17.76
C SER A 727 22.18 -4.66 -18.67
N ALA A 728 22.11 -4.12 -19.89
CA ALA A 728 23.25 -4.11 -20.81
C ALA A 728 24.42 -3.22 -20.32
N VAL A 729 24.15 -2.10 -19.62
CA VAL A 729 25.20 -1.29 -18.98
C VAL A 729 25.85 -2.08 -17.86
N ALA A 730 25.05 -2.68 -16.99
CA ALA A 730 25.52 -3.45 -15.85
C ALA A 730 26.35 -4.66 -16.31
N ASP A 731 25.87 -5.46 -17.26
CA ASP A 731 26.58 -6.62 -17.82
C ASP A 731 27.92 -6.24 -18.45
N TRP A 732 28.00 -5.07 -19.10
CA TRP A 732 29.23 -4.58 -19.71
C TRP A 732 30.26 -4.15 -18.65
N LEU A 733 29.82 -3.52 -17.56
CA LEU A 733 30.71 -2.91 -16.58
C LEU A 733 31.08 -3.81 -15.39
N GLU A 734 30.29 -4.84 -15.11
CA GLU A 734 30.40 -5.70 -13.92
C GLU A 734 31.83 -6.21 -13.66
N VAL A 735 32.49 -6.77 -14.68
CA VAL A 735 33.85 -7.32 -14.57
C VAL A 735 34.87 -6.25 -14.14
N TYR A 736 34.69 -5.00 -14.59
CA TYR A 736 35.56 -3.88 -14.21
C TYR A 736 35.27 -3.39 -12.79
N HIS A 737 34.01 -3.43 -12.35
CA HIS A 737 33.63 -3.14 -10.97
C HIS A 737 34.21 -4.16 -10.00
N ASP A 738 34.09 -5.45 -10.30
CA ASP A 738 34.63 -6.54 -9.49
C ASP A 738 36.16 -6.41 -9.34
N TYR A 739 36.86 -6.11 -10.44
CA TYR A 739 38.30 -5.87 -10.41
C TYR A 739 38.68 -4.58 -9.66
N ALA A 740 37.92 -3.50 -9.80
CA ALA A 740 38.24 -2.21 -9.19
C ALA A 740 37.75 -2.07 -7.73
N ARG A 741 36.92 -3.00 -7.23
CA ARG A 741 36.42 -2.98 -5.86
C ARG A 741 37.58 -3.14 -4.86
N PRO A 742 37.71 -2.24 -3.87
CA PRO A 742 38.68 -2.40 -2.78
C PRO A 742 38.34 -3.61 -1.91
N PRO A 743 39.34 -4.29 -1.31
CA PRO A 743 39.06 -5.33 -0.32
C PRO A 743 38.32 -4.76 0.91
N ALA A 744 37.40 -5.53 1.51
CA ALA A 744 36.63 -5.14 2.69
C ALA A 744 37.49 -4.56 3.83
N SER A 745 38.67 -5.14 4.08
CA SER A 745 39.60 -4.67 5.12
C SER A 745 40.08 -3.23 4.91
N VAL A 746 40.20 -2.76 3.67
CA VAL A 746 40.59 -1.39 3.32
C VAL A 746 39.42 -0.44 3.55
N VAL A 747 38.22 -0.84 3.10
CA VAL A 747 36.99 -0.04 3.27
C VAL A 747 36.67 0.15 4.75
N LEU A 748 36.75 -0.92 5.55
CA LEU A 748 36.52 -0.87 7.00
C LEU A 748 37.59 -0.05 7.75
N ALA A 749 38.84 -0.05 7.29
CA ALA A 749 39.89 0.79 7.86
C ALA A 749 39.65 2.28 7.60
N GLU A 750 39.23 2.65 6.38
CA GLU A 750 38.89 4.04 6.07
C GLU A 750 37.63 4.48 6.81
N ALA A 751 36.58 3.64 6.88
CA ALA A 751 35.39 3.92 7.67
C ALA A 751 35.72 4.13 9.15
N ALA A 752 36.57 3.29 9.74
CA ALA A 752 37.02 3.44 11.12
C ALA A 752 37.77 4.76 11.35
N LYS A 753 38.63 5.16 10.41
CA LYS A 753 39.38 6.42 10.46
C LYS A 753 38.47 7.63 10.33
N VAL A 754 37.50 7.61 9.41
CA VAL A 754 36.52 8.68 9.22
C VAL A 754 35.66 8.84 10.47
N ALA A 755 35.15 7.74 11.02
CA ALA A 755 34.36 7.77 12.25
C ALA A 755 35.16 8.26 13.46
N GLN A 756 36.43 7.83 13.60
CA GLN A 756 37.32 8.30 14.64
C GLN A 756 37.63 9.80 14.49
N ALA A 757 37.80 10.30 13.27
CA ALA A 757 38.00 11.72 13.03
C ALA A 757 36.76 12.56 13.37
N LYS A 758 35.56 12.05 13.09
CA LYS A 758 34.29 12.73 13.40
C LYS A 758 33.92 12.69 14.89
N THR A 759 34.10 11.55 15.55
CA THR A 759 33.56 11.31 16.90
C THR A 759 34.63 11.20 18.00
N GLY A 760 35.91 11.14 17.64
CA GLY A 760 37.04 10.97 18.56
C GLY A 760 37.27 9.52 19.03
N VAL A 761 36.35 8.59 18.70
CA VAL A 761 36.41 7.18 19.08
C VAL A 761 36.08 6.33 17.85
N PRO A 762 36.77 5.20 17.59
CA PRO A 762 36.34 4.29 16.52
C PRO A 762 34.95 3.70 16.82
N LEU A 763 34.16 3.44 15.77
CA LEU A 763 32.90 2.71 15.90
C LEU A 763 33.14 1.33 16.53
N LYS A 764 32.20 0.91 17.37
CA LYS A 764 32.25 -0.39 18.06
C LYS A 764 32.32 -1.54 17.05
N GLY A 765 33.29 -2.44 17.20
CA GLY A 765 33.55 -3.54 16.27
C GLY A 765 34.55 -3.22 15.14
N LEU A 766 34.98 -1.96 15.00
CA LEU A 766 36.01 -1.54 14.04
C LEU A 766 37.36 -1.17 14.67
N GLU A 767 37.51 -1.38 15.98
CA GLU A 767 38.69 -0.91 16.74
C GLU A 767 40.01 -1.53 16.25
N GLN A 768 39.95 -2.77 15.75
CA GLN A 768 41.09 -3.47 15.18
C GLN A 768 41.58 -2.85 13.86
N PHE A 769 40.67 -2.27 13.06
CA PHE A 769 41.01 -1.63 11.79
C PHE A 769 41.57 -0.22 11.99
N ALA A 770 41.13 0.48 13.04
CA ALA A 770 41.68 1.77 13.43
C ALA A 770 43.15 1.68 13.89
N LYS A 771 43.53 0.60 14.60
CA LYS A 771 44.91 0.39 15.09
C LYS A 771 45.92 0.08 13.98
N ASN A 772 45.48 -0.55 12.90
CA ASN A 772 46.33 -0.95 11.76
C ASN A 772 46.40 0.12 10.64
N GLY A 773 45.65 1.22 10.76
CA GLY A 773 45.38 2.18 9.68
C GLY A 773 46.49 3.18 9.33
N ALA A 774 47.58 3.26 10.11
CA ALA A 774 48.64 4.25 9.84
C ALA A 774 49.51 3.91 8.61
N SER A 775 49.55 2.65 8.15
CA SER A 775 50.46 2.21 7.07
C SER A 775 49.79 1.75 5.78
N ARG A 776 48.46 1.53 5.75
CA ARG A 776 47.76 0.95 4.58
C ARG A 776 46.63 1.79 3.95
N ALA A 777 46.11 2.82 4.64
CA ALA A 777 44.96 3.60 4.13
C ALA A 777 45.28 4.43 2.86
N ASN A 778 46.56 4.76 2.62
CA ASN A 778 47.00 5.54 1.46
C ASN A 778 47.70 4.70 0.38
N SER A 779 47.82 3.38 0.55
CA SER A 779 48.40 2.50 -0.46
C SER A 779 47.28 1.81 -1.22
N VAL A 780 47.05 2.22 -2.47
CA VAL A 780 46.33 1.38 -3.44
C VAL A 780 47.02 0.03 -3.43
N VAL A 781 46.32 -1.00 -2.94
CA VAL A 781 46.82 -2.38 -2.98
C VAL A 781 46.99 -2.72 -4.46
N LYS A 782 48.24 -2.86 -4.93
CA LYS A 782 48.50 -3.41 -6.25
C LYS A 782 47.94 -4.83 -6.25
N LYS A 783 46.88 -5.07 -7.02
CA LYS A 783 46.36 -6.43 -7.23
C LYS A 783 47.39 -7.17 -8.09
N ASP A 784 47.76 -8.37 -7.67
CA ASP A 784 48.65 -9.26 -8.43
C ASP A 784 47.95 -9.84 -9.69
N GLU A 785 46.62 -9.72 -9.75
CA GLU A 785 45.78 -10.10 -10.89
C GLU A 785 45.89 -9.11 -12.06
N GLU A 786 46.02 -9.66 -13.27
CA GLU A 786 45.97 -8.85 -14.50
C GLU A 786 44.61 -8.16 -14.65
N PRO A 787 44.58 -6.89 -15.10
CA PRO A 787 43.32 -6.20 -15.32
C PRO A 787 42.52 -6.89 -16.44
N PRO A 788 41.19 -6.99 -16.31
CA PRO A 788 40.34 -7.58 -17.34
C PRO A 788 40.48 -6.84 -18.68
N ALA A 789 40.34 -7.59 -19.78
CA ALA A 789 40.42 -7.03 -21.12
C ALA A 789 39.32 -5.97 -21.33
N ILE A 790 39.72 -4.80 -21.84
CA ILE A 790 38.79 -3.69 -22.06
C ILE A 790 38.11 -3.90 -23.42
N VAL A 791 36.79 -4.06 -23.38
CA VAL A 791 35.94 -4.29 -24.55
C VAL A 791 35.13 -3.03 -24.86
N ALA A 792 34.87 -2.80 -26.15
CA ALA A 792 34.01 -1.72 -26.61
C ALA A 792 32.58 -1.83 -26.03
N PRO A 793 31.87 -0.70 -25.86
CA PRO A 793 30.51 -0.71 -25.34
C PRO A 793 29.58 -1.46 -26.30
N PRO A 794 28.57 -2.19 -25.78
CA PRO A 794 27.53 -2.78 -26.61
C PRO A 794 26.86 -1.72 -27.51
N PRO A 795 26.65 -1.99 -28.81
CA PRO A 795 25.98 -1.04 -29.71
C PRO A 795 24.57 -0.65 -29.24
N SER A 796 23.90 -1.56 -28.52
CA SER A 796 22.58 -1.35 -27.91
C SER A 796 22.52 -0.14 -26.98
N LEU A 797 23.62 0.23 -26.32
CA LEU A 797 23.64 1.35 -25.37
C LEU A 797 23.35 2.69 -26.06
N LEU A 798 24.05 2.97 -27.16
CA LEU A 798 23.81 4.21 -27.92
C LEU A 798 22.53 4.09 -28.76
N GLN A 799 22.19 2.88 -29.20
CA GLN A 799 20.96 2.64 -29.96
C GLN A 799 19.71 2.95 -29.12
N PHE A 800 19.68 2.59 -27.83
CA PHE A 800 18.60 2.94 -26.91
C PHE A 800 18.27 4.45 -26.94
N PHE A 801 19.28 5.32 -26.81
CA PHE A 801 19.04 6.77 -26.84
C PHE A 801 18.53 7.25 -28.22
N LYS A 802 18.99 6.63 -29.31
CA LYS A 802 18.48 6.95 -30.66
C LYS A 802 17.03 6.51 -30.82
N ASP A 803 16.68 5.33 -30.31
CA ASP A 803 15.32 4.79 -30.36
C ASP A 803 14.37 5.63 -29.50
N MET A 804 14.78 6.02 -28.29
CA MET A 804 14.03 6.94 -27.44
C MET A 804 13.83 8.31 -28.10
N LYS A 805 14.84 8.84 -28.80
CA LYS A 805 14.68 10.06 -29.59
C LYS A 805 13.64 9.89 -30.69
N ALA A 806 13.72 8.81 -31.47
CA ALA A 806 12.76 8.53 -32.53
C ALA A 806 11.33 8.36 -31.99
N ARG A 807 11.19 7.66 -30.86
CA ARG A 807 9.92 7.50 -30.14
C ARG A 807 9.38 8.84 -29.65
N PHE A 808 10.21 9.68 -29.04
CA PHE A 808 9.83 11.03 -28.60
C PHE A 808 9.34 11.88 -29.78
N GLU A 809 10.07 11.91 -30.89
CA GLU A 809 9.68 12.65 -32.11
C GLU A 809 8.34 12.15 -32.69
N ALA A 810 8.02 10.85 -32.54
CA ALA A 810 6.76 10.28 -32.99
C ALA A 810 5.55 10.64 -32.12
N VAL A 811 5.75 10.99 -30.84
CA VAL A 811 4.66 11.25 -29.89
C VAL A 811 4.60 12.68 -29.34
N LYS A 812 5.62 13.51 -29.58
CA LYS A 812 5.67 14.89 -29.05
C LYS A 812 4.50 15.77 -29.48
N ASP A 813 3.92 15.48 -30.65
CA ASP A 813 2.79 16.23 -31.22
C ASP A 813 1.43 15.56 -30.94
N ALA A 814 1.42 14.48 -30.13
CA ALA A 814 0.19 13.82 -29.71
C ALA A 814 -0.74 14.78 -28.94
N PRO A 815 -2.05 14.53 -28.92
CA PRO A 815 -3.00 15.38 -28.18
C PRO A 815 -2.64 15.57 -26.69
N SER A 816 -2.15 14.52 -26.03
CA SER A 816 -1.70 14.54 -24.64
C SER A 816 -0.17 14.41 -24.57
N PRO A 817 0.53 15.25 -23.77
CA PRO A 817 1.97 15.19 -23.64
C PRO A 817 2.47 14.02 -22.77
N THR A 818 1.58 13.22 -22.15
CA THR A 818 1.93 12.20 -21.16
C THR A 818 2.96 11.18 -21.68
N LEU A 819 2.82 10.69 -22.92
CA LEU A 819 3.80 9.75 -23.51
C LEU A 819 5.14 10.43 -23.80
N ALA A 820 5.13 11.67 -24.29
CA ALA A 820 6.36 12.43 -24.56
C ALA A 820 7.15 12.69 -23.27
N LEU A 821 6.44 13.03 -22.18
CA LEU A 821 7.02 13.19 -20.85
C LEU A 821 7.59 11.87 -20.31
N HIS A 822 6.89 10.76 -20.50
CA HIS A 822 7.36 9.44 -20.06
C HIS A 822 8.66 9.03 -20.73
N ILE A 823 8.74 9.15 -22.06
CA ILE A 823 9.95 8.86 -22.82
C ILE A 823 11.09 9.79 -22.41
N ALA A 824 10.81 11.09 -22.25
CA ALA A 824 11.78 12.06 -21.79
C ALA A 824 12.33 11.70 -20.39
N SER A 825 11.44 11.29 -19.47
CA SER A 825 11.79 10.85 -18.13
C SER A 825 12.68 9.62 -18.14
N LEU A 826 12.30 8.54 -18.84
CA LEU A 826 13.09 7.32 -18.94
C LEU A 826 14.45 7.57 -19.63
N THR A 827 14.50 8.48 -20.61
CA THR A 827 15.76 8.85 -21.27
C THR A 827 16.70 9.60 -20.32
N GLN A 828 16.17 10.51 -19.51
CA GLN A 828 16.94 11.21 -18.48
C GLN A 828 17.41 10.22 -17.41
N GLU A 829 16.54 9.32 -16.98
CA GLU A 829 16.81 8.29 -15.98
C GLU A 829 17.91 7.32 -16.43
N ALA A 830 17.87 6.87 -17.69
CA ALA A 830 18.91 6.04 -18.30
C ALA A 830 20.28 6.74 -18.26
N TYR A 831 20.32 8.04 -18.54
CA TYR A 831 21.55 8.82 -18.44
C TYR A 831 22.05 8.94 -16.98
N LEU A 832 21.15 9.15 -16.02
CA LEU A 832 21.50 9.22 -14.60
C LEU A 832 22.06 7.89 -14.09
N LEU A 833 21.43 6.76 -14.42
CA LEU A 833 21.94 5.43 -14.06
C LEU A 833 23.27 5.12 -14.74
N PHE A 834 23.46 5.54 -15.99
CA PHE A 834 24.77 5.45 -16.63
C PHE A 834 25.84 6.27 -15.88
N LEU A 835 25.50 7.43 -15.33
CA LEU A 835 26.43 8.22 -14.50
C LEU A 835 26.74 7.53 -13.17
N VAL A 836 25.74 6.91 -12.53
CA VAL A 836 25.92 6.11 -11.30
C VAL A 836 26.89 4.95 -11.55
N GLU A 837 26.60 4.11 -12.55
CA GLU A 837 27.42 2.97 -12.95
C GLU A 837 28.86 3.39 -13.29
N THR A 838 29.04 4.57 -13.89
CA THR A 838 30.38 5.02 -14.32
C THR A 838 31.12 5.86 -13.28
N MET A 839 30.51 6.13 -12.13
CA MET A 839 31.05 7.03 -11.09
C MET A 839 32.45 6.59 -10.62
N ARG A 840 32.65 5.29 -10.38
CA ARG A 840 33.93 4.70 -9.95
C ARG A 840 35.08 5.01 -10.92
N PHE A 841 34.77 5.03 -12.22
CA PHE A 841 35.74 5.22 -13.29
C PHE A 841 35.96 6.69 -13.66
N LYS A 842 35.29 7.64 -12.98
CA LYS A 842 35.56 9.08 -13.13
C LYS A 842 36.83 9.49 -12.37
N ASN A 843 37.18 8.79 -11.29
CA ASN A 843 38.34 9.13 -10.47
C ASN A 843 39.66 8.83 -11.20
N THR A 844 40.43 9.89 -11.51
CA THR A 844 41.67 9.80 -12.29
C THR A 844 42.77 9.00 -11.58
N SER A 845 42.75 8.95 -10.24
CA SER A 845 43.72 8.18 -9.45
C SER A 845 43.41 6.69 -9.48
N ALA A 846 42.13 6.33 -9.29
CA ALA A 846 41.67 4.94 -9.32
C ALA A 846 41.78 4.31 -10.73
N THR A 847 41.45 5.09 -11.78
CA THR A 847 41.59 4.63 -13.16
C THR A 847 43.04 4.40 -13.58
N LYS A 848 43.98 5.24 -13.12
CA LYS A 848 45.42 5.03 -13.35
C LYS A 848 45.96 3.83 -12.59
N SER A 849 45.54 3.62 -11.34
CA SER A 849 46.03 2.51 -10.52
C SER A 849 45.56 1.15 -11.03
N HIS A 850 44.34 1.05 -11.56
CA HIS A 850 43.77 -0.18 -12.11
C HIS A 850 43.98 -0.33 -13.62
N LYS A 851 44.79 0.52 -14.27
CA LYS A 851 45.05 0.51 -15.73
C LYS A 851 43.77 0.61 -16.59
N MET A 852 42.73 1.29 -16.11
CA MET A 852 41.41 1.41 -16.76
C MET A 852 41.27 2.64 -17.68
N GLY A 853 42.38 3.23 -18.13
CA GLY A 853 42.36 4.47 -18.91
C GLY A 853 41.63 4.37 -20.27
N SER A 854 41.72 3.23 -20.95
CA SER A 854 40.99 2.99 -22.21
C SER A 854 39.49 2.74 -21.99
N LEU A 855 39.07 2.22 -20.84
CA LEU A 855 37.66 2.09 -20.49
C LEU A 855 37.00 3.48 -20.43
N THR A 856 37.67 4.46 -19.81
CA THR A 856 37.21 5.85 -19.80
C THR A 856 37.06 6.44 -21.21
N GLN A 857 37.86 6.00 -22.19
CA GLN A 857 37.71 6.42 -23.59
C GLN A 857 36.45 5.83 -24.24
N HIS A 858 36.07 4.60 -23.89
CA HIS A 858 34.85 3.95 -24.35
C HIS A 858 33.56 4.53 -23.73
N LEU A 859 33.64 5.07 -22.51
CA LEU A 859 32.48 5.69 -21.84
C LEU A 859 32.09 7.06 -22.45
N LYS A 860 33.07 7.82 -22.95
CA LYS A 860 32.85 9.19 -23.48
C LYS A 860 31.86 9.25 -24.66
N PRO A 861 31.96 8.39 -25.70
CA PRO A 861 31.00 8.40 -26.81
C PRO A 861 29.56 8.14 -26.38
N VAL A 862 29.33 7.14 -25.51
CA VAL A 862 27.98 6.80 -25.02
C VAL A 862 27.40 7.99 -24.26
N ARG A 863 28.18 8.57 -23.33
CA ARG A 863 27.78 9.75 -22.56
C ARG A 863 27.46 10.95 -23.44
N ASN A 864 28.33 11.26 -24.40
CA ASN A 864 28.16 12.41 -25.29
C ASN A 864 26.96 12.22 -26.23
N GLY A 865 26.72 11.00 -26.70
CA GLY A 865 25.52 10.65 -27.46
C GLY A 865 24.24 10.80 -26.66
N ALA A 866 24.21 10.31 -25.42
CA ALA A 866 23.08 10.48 -24.49
C ALA A 866 22.78 11.97 -24.23
N MET A 867 23.81 12.77 -23.94
CA MET A 867 23.64 14.22 -23.74
C MET A 867 23.13 14.94 -24.99
N ALA A 868 23.53 14.53 -26.19
CA ALA A 868 23.03 15.12 -27.43
C ALA A 868 21.53 14.84 -27.60
N VAL A 869 21.11 13.59 -27.40
CA VAL A 869 19.69 13.20 -27.43
C VAL A 869 18.88 13.95 -26.38
N LEU A 870 19.37 14.05 -25.15
CA LEU A 870 18.68 14.77 -24.07
C LEU A 870 18.51 16.26 -24.38
N ARG A 871 19.49 16.91 -25.02
CA ARG A 871 19.35 18.30 -25.48
C ARG A 871 18.28 18.44 -26.55
N ASP A 872 18.19 17.49 -27.46
CA ASP A 872 17.15 17.48 -28.50
C ASP A 872 15.76 17.30 -27.89
N ILE A 873 15.59 16.35 -26.96
CA ILE A 873 14.34 16.13 -26.22
C ILE A 873 13.97 17.37 -25.39
N SER A 874 14.94 17.98 -24.70
CA SER A 874 14.73 19.22 -23.93
C SER A 874 14.23 20.37 -24.83
N ALA A 875 14.83 20.55 -26.01
CA ALA A 875 14.37 21.53 -26.99
C ALA A 875 12.99 21.18 -27.58
N GLY A 876 12.69 19.89 -27.77
CA GLY A 876 11.39 19.41 -28.20
C GLY A 876 10.28 19.71 -27.18
N LEU A 877 10.53 19.44 -25.90
CA LEU A 877 9.59 19.75 -24.82
C LEU A 877 9.33 21.26 -24.67
N ALA A 878 10.34 22.09 -24.90
CA ALA A 878 10.15 23.54 -24.94
C ALA A 878 9.15 23.95 -26.04
N LYS A 879 9.25 23.35 -27.24
CA LYS A 879 8.28 23.58 -28.33
C LYS A 879 6.88 23.07 -27.98
N VAL A 880 6.77 21.90 -27.35
CA VAL A 880 5.48 21.39 -26.86
C VAL A 880 4.87 22.40 -25.89
N ALA A 881 5.64 22.92 -24.93
CA ALA A 881 5.17 23.91 -23.97
C ALA A 881 4.70 25.23 -24.60
N GLU A 882 5.38 25.69 -25.66
CA GLU A 882 4.97 26.87 -26.43
C GLU A 882 3.60 26.66 -27.07
N VAL A 883 3.35 25.48 -27.64
CA VAL A 883 2.08 25.12 -28.29
C VAL A 883 0.96 24.95 -27.28
N GLU A 884 1.19 24.30 -26.15
CA GLU A 884 0.16 24.02 -25.14
C GLU A 884 -0.47 25.30 -24.57
N GLY A 885 0.31 26.37 -24.40
CA GLY A 885 -0.19 27.65 -23.86
C GLY A 885 -0.94 28.54 -24.85
N THR A 886 -1.22 28.07 -26.06
CA THR A 886 -1.81 28.89 -27.13
C THR A 886 -3.34 29.04 -26.99
N PRO A 887 -3.91 30.17 -27.46
CA PRO A 887 -5.36 30.32 -27.60
C PRO A 887 -6.00 29.21 -28.45
N GLU A 888 -5.28 28.69 -29.45
CA GLU A 888 -5.72 27.63 -30.34
C GLU A 888 -5.93 26.31 -29.60
N ARG A 889 -5.00 25.91 -28.72
CA ARG A 889 -5.16 24.70 -27.89
C ARG A 889 -6.32 24.83 -26.90
N ARG A 890 -6.49 26.01 -26.31
CA ARG A 890 -7.64 26.29 -25.43
C ARG A 890 -8.96 26.19 -26.20
N ARG A 891 -9.01 26.72 -27.43
CA ARG A 891 -10.17 26.59 -28.31
C ARG A 891 -10.46 25.12 -28.65
N ALA A 892 -9.44 24.35 -29.03
CA ALA A 892 -9.61 22.92 -29.32
C ALA A 892 -10.19 22.12 -28.14
N PHE A 893 -9.79 22.44 -26.90
CA PHE A 893 -10.38 21.84 -25.70
C PHE A 893 -11.85 22.24 -25.53
N VAL A 894 -12.17 23.53 -25.71
CA VAL A 894 -13.55 24.02 -25.62
C VAL A 894 -14.43 23.38 -26.70
N ASP A 895 -13.93 23.30 -27.94
CA ASP A 895 -14.61 22.65 -29.07
C ASP A 895 -14.86 21.17 -28.78
N ALA A 896 -13.88 20.48 -28.19
CA ALA A 896 -14.02 19.09 -27.73
C ALA A 896 -15.14 18.93 -26.69
N CYS A 897 -15.41 19.96 -25.90
CA CYS A 897 -16.47 20.00 -24.88
C CYS A 897 -17.80 20.59 -25.39
N SER A 898 -17.97 20.86 -26.70
CA SER A 898 -19.23 21.32 -27.27
C SER A 898 -20.45 20.52 -26.82
N PRO A 899 -20.41 19.17 -26.68
CA PRO A 899 -21.56 18.40 -26.23
C PRO A 899 -22.10 18.80 -24.86
N VAL A 900 -21.24 19.19 -23.91
CA VAL A 900 -21.70 19.61 -22.57
C VAL A 900 -22.11 21.09 -22.54
N ILE A 901 -21.53 21.92 -23.43
CA ILE A 901 -21.91 23.33 -23.59
C ILE A 901 -23.32 23.43 -24.17
N GLU A 902 -23.59 22.68 -25.24
CA GLU A 902 -24.91 22.62 -25.88
C GLU A 902 -26.01 22.14 -24.93
N LEU A 903 -25.65 21.31 -23.94
CA LEU A 903 -26.56 20.83 -22.91
C LEU A 903 -26.78 21.81 -21.74
N GLY A 904 -26.00 22.90 -21.66
CA GLY A 904 -26.23 23.99 -20.72
C GLY A 904 -25.11 24.24 -19.70
N ILE A 905 -23.93 23.63 -19.84
CA ILE A 905 -22.75 24.07 -19.08
C ILE A 905 -22.19 25.34 -19.71
N ASP A 906 -21.96 26.36 -18.89
CA ASP A 906 -21.50 27.67 -19.34
C ASP A 906 -20.15 27.59 -20.09
N HIS A 907 -20.05 28.31 -21.21
CA HIS A 907 -18.86 28.33 -22.05
C HIS A 907 -17.63 28.89 -21.31
N ASP A 908 -17.80 29.95 -20.51
CA ASP A 908 -16.69 30.57 -19.78
C ASP A 908 -16.18 29.64 -18.66
N PHE A 909 -17.08 28.85 -18.06
CA PHE A 909 -16.69 27.77 -17.16
C PHE A 909 -15.78 26.75 -17.87
N VAL A 910 -16.21 26.21 -19.01
CA VAL A 910 -15.42 25.24 -19.78
C VAL A 910 -14.08 25.84 -20.23
N LEU A 911 -14.07 27.11 -20.64
CA LEU A 911 -12.85 27.83 -20.99
C LEU A 911 -11.87 27.93 -19.79
N ASN A 912 -12.36 28.08 -18.56
CA ASN A 912 -11.51 28.09 -17.38
C ASN A 912 -10.92 26.70 -17.07
N VAL A 913 -11.69 25.62 -17.28
CA VAL A 913 -11.16 24.25 -17.22
C VAL A 913 -10.11 24.04 -18.31
N ALA A 914 -10.36 24.50 -19.54
CA ALA A 914 -9.39 24.44 -20.64
C ALA A 914 -8.08 25.17 -20.30
N LYS A 915 -8.16 26.38 -19.73
CA LYS A 915 -6.98 27.13 -19.24
C LYS A 915 -6.22 26.33 -18.18
N LYS A 916 -6.92 25.76 -17.20
CA LYS A 916 -6.32 24.94 -16.13
C LYS A 916 -5.51 23.77 -16.70
N VAL A 917 -6.09 23.03 -17.64
CA VAL A 917 -5.44 21.87 -18.27
C VAL A 917 -4.25 22.30 -19.12
N THR A 918 -4.45 23.27 -20.03
CA THR A 918 -3.41 23.74 -20.95
C THR A 918 -2.24 24.42 -20.24
N ASP A 919 -2.50 25.20 -19.19
CA ASP A 919 -1.45 25.83 -18.38
C ASP A 919 -0.66 24.77 -17.57
N ALA A 920 -1.34 23.73 -17.07
CA ALA A 920 -0.67 22.61 -16.40
C ALA A 920 0.23 21.82 -17.37
N ARG A 921 -0.23 21.55 -18.60
CA ARG A 921 0.56 20.91 -19.66
C ARG A 921 1.79 21.72 -20.03
N LYS A 922 1.61 23.02 -20.25
CA LYS A 922 2.71 23.95 -20.51
C LYS A 922 3.73 23.94 -19.38
N LYS A 923 3.28 24.04 -18.12
CA LYS A 923 4.17 24.07 -16.95
C LYS A 923 5.00 22.79 -16.86
N VAL A 924 4.38 21.62 -17.02
CA VAL A 924 5.12 20.35 -16.91
C VAL A 924 6.10 20.16 -18.07
N ALA A 925 5.72 20.47 -19.32
CA ALA A 925 6.60 20.32 -20.47
C ALA A 925 7.82 21.26 -20.39
N ASP A 926 7.60 22.54 -20.09
CA ASP A 926 8.68 23.54 -19.94
C ASP A 926 9.58 23.21 -18.73
N GLY A 927 8.97 22.89 -17.59
CA GLY A 927 9.70 22.53 -16.38
C GLY A 927 10.58 21.30 -16.57
N PHE A 928 10.05 20.24 -17.19
CA PHE A 928 10.80 19.01 -17.42
C PHE A 928 11.93 19.23 -18.43
N GLY A 929 11.66 19.97 -19.52
CA GLY A 929 12.68 20.37 -20.49
C GLY A 929 13.84 21.13 -19.84
N LYS A 930 13.55 22.10 -18.95
CA LYS A 930 14.56 22.83 -18.15
C LYS A 930 15.32 21.91 -17.20
N GLY A 931 14.63 20.96 -16.56
CA GLY A 931 15.23 19.93 -15.71
C GLY A 931 16.28 19.11 -16.45
N ILE A 932 15.95 18.59 -17.63
CA ILE A 932 16.90 17.86 -18.49
C ILE A 932 18.13 18.71 -18.81
N SER A 933 17.91 19.97 -19.21
CA SER A 933 19.01 20.90 -19.52
C SER A 933 19.94 21.11 -18.32
N ARG A 934 19.40 21.20 -17.09
CA ARG A 934 20.20 21.32 -15.87
C ARG A 934 20.99 20.04 -15.58
N VAL A 935 20.37 18.87 -15.68
CA VAL A 935 21.03 17.56 -15.46
C VAL A 935 22.21 17.35 -16.42
N VAL A 936 22.05 17.73 -17.69
CA VAL A 936 23.13 17.68 -18.68
C VAL A 936 24.23 18.70 -18.39
N ALA A 937 23.89 19.88 -17.84
CA ALA A 937 24.84 20.92 -17.52
C ALA A 937 25.69 20.62 -16.27
N SER A 938 25.09 20.01 -15.23
CA SER A 938 25.74 19.72 -13.96
C SER A 938 26.72 18.55 -14.01
N ASN A 939 26.59 17.65 -15.00
CA ASN A 939 27.33 16.39 -15.05
C ASN A 939 28.46 16.33 -16.10
N LYS A 940 29.23 17.42 -16.23
CA LYS A 940 30.44 17.42 -17.07
C LYS A 940 31.57 16.61 -16.39
N TRP A 941 32.27 15.78 -17.17
CA TRP A 941 33.53 15.12 -16.74
C TRP A 941 34.72 15.97 -17.13
#